data_AF-A0A117P9B0-F1
#
_entry.id   AF-A0A117P9B0-F1
#
_cell.length_a   1.000
_cell.length_b   1.000
_cell.length_c   1.000
_cell.angle_alpha   90.00
_cell.angle_beta   90.00
_cell.angle_gamma   90.00
#
_symmetry.space_group_name_H-M   'P 1'
#
loop_
_entity.id
_entity.type
_entity.pdbx_description
1 polymer ?
#
loop_
_entity_poly.entity_id
_entity_poly.type
_entity_poly.pdbx_seq_one_letter_code
_entity_poly.pdbx_strand_id
1 'polypeptide(L)'
;MFLSRRSASGSPSFLRGRIALLLLLVLVAGSPWVQRPAWRFYAEKFYIEDLGNETVRTLAQAAFVPGWGYSPDAYTRVSYLVIDDVGVVVLLGGLYFFASRLLAHRPGRLRCLAAGVLASELEALVRAGMLQAFIPDEELVPPGTLFKNLMLSALVFGLAAGALLALLTAGLPRTPAMRSVGATKASLRRWKEGGLGMTTTQVRMPVGSAPGDVTRYLCAAAYVDEGFADRVVEEVLADEASAVAPSPDVDLVAVVRHCLTAQDIRYRRDLRLAGALAVVALLAPLWLVYVMVLLSATRRTGSRPSLATRGHHPPGRKVLVSTGITAVVVVLFAFYFGVVVSTVPVSGFVGWLLGAYLAGVPAALASIGAVVFACATVARHELDTDRLLRTTMTRDAFARQPRPSVPPRKWMAERLAAIREAQAGNVTVYSGYTPFVGYSETSSKWALTVPLLPADDPAGMRARPAEPQPFTVAELIGHVRARLRAVAERGGTDGTAQAGDEALGSLVIEDRVFASGTTIGDDERFIRATSLAPAARLSPDEVERIMLHPTGTVRHHLAVHVPMWGGDVVPSVFLHFSTTGRTLHLHCDNHVLGPVAANYHVVDRLRGALSPEGRRELLVTALSRTGGAFFAAPFRALRHARFETRHSKRMADELKAMEQDPVYDYGARVSIREMALSPEYHNYFQVVDAGRITSLVERHTFAAIREFLDEHGYDTTDFRTQQQTILNQGLIQQGGTSIIGNQAIGAGATATQNIPQQSGASAPSAAGGSDK
;
A
#
# COMPACT_ATOMS: atom_id res chain seq x y z
N MET A 1 32.42 15.42 20.02
CA MET A 1 32.90 16.13 18.81
C MET A 1 31.70 16.84 18.19
N PHE A 2 31.59 18.16 18.39
CA PHE A 2 30.48 18.98 17.91
C PHE A 2 30.69 19.30 16.42
N LEU A 3 29.80 18.82 15.55
CA LEU A 3 29.75 19.25 14.15
C LEU A 3 28.51 20.13 13.92
N SER A 4 28.83 21.39 13.66
CA SER A 4 27.98 22.48 13.19
C SER A 4 27.10 22.07 12.00
N ARG A 5 25.78 22.11 12.19
CA ARG A 5 24.81 22.13 11.07
C ARG A 5 24.78 23.54 10.49
N ARG A 6 25.53 23.78 9.41
CA ARG A 6 25.25 24.89 8.49
C ARG A 6 23.90 24.63 7.82
N SER A 7 22.90 25.47 8.11
CA SER A 7 21.63 25.49 7.39
C SER A 7 21.86 25.98 5.96
N ALA A 8 21.97 25.05 5.00
CA ALA A 8 21.85 25.38 3.59
C ALA A 8 20.36 25.70 3.30
N SER A 9 20.03 26.97 3.08
CA SER A 9 18.73 27.40 2.55
C SER A 9 18.60 26.99 1.08
N GLY A 10 18.30 25.70 0.83
CA GLY A 10 18.20 25.10 -0.49
C GLY A 10 16.87 25.33 -1.22
N SER A 11 16.37 26.57 -1.28
CA SER A 11 15.14 26.91 -2.03
C SER A 11 15.24 27.92 -3.20
N PRO A 12 16.33 28.65 -3.47
CA PRO A 12 16.33 29.67 -4.55
C PRO A 12 16.64 29.14 -5.97
N SER A 13 17.20 27.93 -6.13
CA SER A 13 17.62 27.43 -7.45
C SER A 13 16.45 27.04 -8.37
N PHE A 14 15.42 26.39 -7.82
CA PHE A 14 14.26 25.92 -8.61
C PHE A 14 13.35 27.05 -9.11
N LEU A 15 13.20 28.11 -8.32
CA LEU A 15 12.41 29.28 -8.74
C LEU A 15 13.11 30.02 -9.88
N ARG A 16 14.44 30.19 -9.79
CA ARG A 16 15.25 30.80 -10.85
C ARG A 16 15.19 30.00 -12.15
N GLY A 17 15.28 28.66 -12.08
CA GLY A 17 15.15 27.80 -13.26
C GLY A 17 13.79 27.90 -13.97
N ARG A 18 12.70 28.04 -13.21
CA ARG A 18 11.34 28.18 -13.76
C ARG A 18 11.07 29.57 -14.33
N ILE A 19 11.63 30.61 -13.73
CA ILE A 19 11.60 31.97 -14.30
C ILE A 19 12.42 31.99 -15.60
N ALA A 20 13.60 31.37 -15.63
CA ALA A 20 14.39 31.25 -16.85
C ALA A 20 13.63 30.53 -17.98
N LEU A 21 12.89 29.46 -17.66
CA LEU A 21 12.04 28.76 -18.62
C LEU A 21 10.92 29.67 -19.17
N LEU A 22 10.27 30.47 -18.32
CA LEU A 22 9.27 31.43 -18.77
C LEU A 22 9.89 32.47 -19.72
N LEU A 23 11.05 33.02 -19.38
CA LEU A 23 11.75 34.00 -20.22
C LEU A 23 12.13 33.40 -21.57
N LEU A 24 12.59 32.15 -21.59
CA LEU A 24 12.91 31.45 -22.83
C LEU A 24 11.67 31.23 -23.70
N LEU A 25 10.53 30.84 -23.11
CA LEU A 25 9.26 30.70 -23.83
C LEU A 25 8.78 32.03 -24.43
N VAL A 26 8.90 33.13 -23.68
CA VAL A 26 8.55 34.48 -24.16
C VAL A 26 9.48 34.90 -25.31
N LEU A 27 10.78 34.66 -25.19
CA LEU A 27 11.76 34.97 -26.23
C LEU A 27 11.51 34.19 -27.53
N VAL A 28 11.18 32.89 -27.42
CA VAL A 28 10.84 32.04 -28.57
C VAL A 28 9.52 32.48 -29.21
N ALA A 29 8.48 32.74 -28.41
CA ALA A 29 7.20 33.23 -28.90
C ALA A 29 7.33 34.60 -29.62
N GLY A 30 8.26 35.44 -29.15
CA GLY A 30 8.60 36.73 -29.74
C GLY A 30 9.40 36.68 -31.04
N SER A 31 9.92 35.51 -31.40
CA SER A 31 10.89 35.41 -32.50
C SER A 31 10.27 35.71 -33.87
N PRO A 32 11.06 36.24 -34.83
CA PRO A 32 10.58 36.55 -36.18
C PRO A 32 9.95 35.34 -36.89
N TRP A 33 10.40 34.13 -36.58
CA TRP A 33 9.87 32.90 -37.18
C TRP A 33 8.45 32.58 -36.71
N VAL A 34 8.10 32.95 -35.48
CA VAL A 34 6.75 32.79 -34.91
C VAL A 34 5.86 33.99 -35.24
N GLN A 35 6.44 35.20 -35.23
CA GLN A 35 5.71 36.44 -35.43
C GLN A 35 5.37 36.71 -36.90
N ARG A 36 6.20 36.31 -37.88
CA ARG A 36 5.92 36.54 -39.32
C ARG A 36 4.62 35.87 -39.81
N PRO A 37 4.33 34.59 -39.50
CA PRO A 37 3.04 33.98 -39.83
C PRO A 37 1.86 34.67 -39.15
N ALA A 38 2.03 35.06 -37.88
CA ALA A 38 1.00 35.78 -37.12
C ALA A 38 0.71 37.17 -37.71
N TRP A 39 1.75 37.88 -38.15
CA TRP A 39 1.63 39.17 -38.82
C TRP A 39 0.91 39.05 -40.17
N ARG A 40 1.22 38.01 -40.97
CA ARG A 40 0.51 37.76 -42.23
C ARG A 40 -0.97 37.54 -42.00
N PHE A 41 -1.32 36.73 -41.00
CA PHE A 41 -2.71 36.52 -40.60
C PHE A 41 -3.37 37.82 -40.14
N TYR A 42 -2.68 38.64 -39.33
CA TYR A 42 -3.21 39.92 -38.86
C TYR A 42 -3.42 40.91 -40.01
N ALA A 43 -2.46 41.02 -40.92
CA ALA A 43 -2.54 41.87 -42.10
C ALA A 43 -3.69 41.45 -43.02
N GLU A 44 -3.80 40.16 -43.32
CA GLU A 44 -4.88 39.63 -44.14
C GLU A 44 -6.25 39.85 -43.51
N LYS A 45 -6.43 39.56 -42.22
CA LYS A 45 -7.73 39.68 -41.56
C LYS A 45 -8.16 41.10 -41.22
N PHE A 46 -7.24 41.97 -40.82
CA PHE A 46 -7.60 43.30 -40.30
C PHE A 46 -7.24 44.46 -41.23
N TYR A 47 -6.30 44.28 -42.17
CA TYR A 47 -5.99 45.31 -43.17
C TYR A 47 -6.60 45.01 -44.54
N ILE A 48 -6.74 43.74 -44.93
CA ILE A 48 -7.28 43.36 -46.26
C ILE A 48 -8.78 43.03 -46.18
N GLU A 49 -9.18 42.20 -45.22
CA GLU A 49 -10.58 41.74 -45.07
C GLU A 49 -11.47 42.63 -44.17
N ASP A 50 -10.91 43.66 -43.54
CA ASP A 50 -11.58 44.60 -42.62
C ASP A 50 -12.47 43.92 -41.56
N LEU A 51 -11.92 42.94 -40.85
CA LEU A 51 -12.64 42.23 -39.80
C LEU A 51 -12.92 43.16 -38.60
N GLY A 52 -14.14 43.68 -38.48
CA GLY A 52 -14.58 44.62 -37.43
C GLY A 52 -14.68 44.08 -35.99
N ASN A 53 -14.01 42.97 -35.64
CA ASN A 53 -14.06 42.40 -34.29
C ASN A 53 -12.93 42.94 -33.40
N GLU A 54 -13.26 43.93 -32.57
CA GLU A 54 -12.32 44.60 -31.65
C GLU A 54 -11.66 43.63 -30.64
N THR A 55 -12.35 42.55 -30.24
CA THR A 55 -11.81 41.58 -29.28
C THR A 55 -10.74 40.69 -29.92
N VAL A 56 -10.96 40.23 -31.15
CA VAL A 56 -9.98 39.42 -31.89
C VAL A 56 -8.77 40.27 -32.27
N ARG A 57 -9.01 41.54 -32.65
CA ARG A 57 -7.94 42.51 -32.91
C ARG A 57 -7.07 42.71 -31.67
N THR A 58 -7.68 42.88 -30.50
CA THR A 58 -6.98 43.01 -29.22
C THR A 58 -6.13 41.77 -28.88
N LEU A 59 -6.70 40.57 -29.05
CA LEU A 59 -6.00 39.32 -28.77
C LEU A 59 -4.82 39.10 -29.73
N ALA A 60 -5.00 39.44 -31.00
CA ALA A 60 -3.93 39.38 -31.98
C ALA A 60 -2.83 40.42 -31.66
N GLN A 61 -3.20 41.64 -31.28
CA GLN A 61 -2.26 42.67 -30.80
C GLN A 61 -1.47 42.22 -29.57
N ALA A 62 -2.12 41.55 -28.62
CA ALA A 62 -1.46 40.98 -27.44
C ALA A 62 -0.41 39.91 -27.79
N ALA A 63 -0.57 39.19 -28.90
CA ALA A 63 0.39 38.20 -29.36
C ALA A 63 1.68 38.81 -29.94
N PHE A 64 1.65 40.09 -30.33
CA PHE A 64 2.80 40.84 -30.85
C PHE A 64 3.62 41.53 -29.74
N VAL A 65 3.12 41.60 -28.51
CA VAL A 65 3.81 42.21 -27.35
C VAL A 65 5.25 41.69 -27.15
N PRO A 66 5.55 40.38 -27.28
CA PRO A 66 6.93 39.89 -27.14
C PRO A 66 7.77 39.97 -28.44
N GLY A 67 7.30 40.64 -29.50
CA GLY A 67 7.94 40.62 -30.82
C GLY A 67 9.30 41.34 -30.88
N TRP A 68 10.30 40.71 -31.52
CA TRP A 68 11.64 41.28 -31.79
C TRP A 68 12.11 40.95 -33.21
N GLY A 69 13.13 41.67 -33.72
CA GLY A 69 13.64 41.54 -35.09
C GLY A 69 15.17 41.41 -35.19
N TYR A 70 15.69 41.06 -36.37
CA TYR A 70 17.14 41.03 -36.64
C TYR A 70 17.53 41.70 -37.96
N SER A 71 16.57 42.05 -38.81
CA SER A 71 16.81 42.75 -40.07
C SER A 71 15.83 43.91 -40.22
N PRO A 72 16.30 45.10 -40.63
CA PRO A 72 15.44 46.21 -40.98
C PRO A 72 14.60 45.93 -42.24
N ASP A 73 14.89 44.91 -43.04
CA ASP A 73 14.13 44.57 -44.26
C ASP A 73 12.65 44.25 -44.00
N ALA A 74 12.32 43.86 -42.75
CA ALA A 74 10.96 43.59 -42.30
C ALA A 74 10.21 44.84 -41.80
N TYR A 75 10.90 45.97 -41.66
CA TYR A 75 10.39 47.21 -41.07
C TYR A 75 10.51 48.39 -42.04
N THR A 76 9.53 49.28 -42.04
CA THR A 76 9.56 50.49 -42.86
C THR A 76 10.64 51.49 -42.44
N ARG A 77 11.05 51.47 -41.16
CA ARG A 77 12.16 52.26 -40.62
C ARG A 77 12.93 51.47 -39.56
N VAL A 78 14.24 51.73 -39.49
CA VAL A 78 15.13 51.20 -38.43
C VAL A 78 14.60 51.54 -37.03
N SER A 79 13.89 52.66 -36.87
CA SER A 79 13.28 53.06 -35.60
C SER A 79 12.29 52.03 -35.03
N TYR A 80 11.49 51.35 -35.87
CA TYR A 80 10.54 50.33 -35.37
C TYR A 80 11.25 49.07 -34.86
N LEU A 81 12.32 48.66 -35.55
CA LEU A 81 13.18 47.55 -35.10
C LEU A 81 13.77 47.86 -33.71
N VAL A 82 14.30 49.08 -33.52
CA VAL A 82 14.86 49.51 -32.23
C VAL A 82 13.80 49.54 -31.13
N ILE A 83 12.59 50.00 -31.45
CA ILE A 83 11.47 50.04 -30.48
C ILE A 83 11.05 48.63 -30.05
N ASP A 84 10.92 47.69 -30.99
CA ASP A 84 10.55 46.30 -30.72
C ASP A 84 11.63 45.59 -29.87
N ASP A 85 12.90 45.70 -30.26
CA ASP A 85 14.00 45.05 -29.56
C ASP A 85 14.18 45.59 -28.14
N VAL A 86 14.06 46.92 -27.94
CA VAL A 86 14.10 47.54 -26.62
C VAL A 86 12.88 47.13 -25.79
N GLY A 87 11.69 47.07 -26.41
CA GLY A 87 10.46 46.60 -25.75
C GLY A 87 10.62 45.19 -25.18
N VAL A 88 11.14 44.24 -25.96
CA VAL A 88 11.35 42.86 -25.50
C VAL A 88 12.38 42.77 -24.37
N VAL A 89 13.46 43.56 -24.43
CA VAL A 89 14.44 43.62 -23.33
C VAL A 89 13.78 44.12 -22.04
N VAL A 90 12.95 45.16 -22.12
CA VAL A 90 12.19 45.69 -20.96
C VAL A 90 11.20 44.66 -20.43
N LEU A 91 10.49 43.94 -21.30
CA LEU A 91 9.56 42.88 -20.92
C LEU A 91 10.25 41.74 -20.17
N LEU A 92 11.35 41.22 -20.71
CA LEU A 92 12.12 40.13 -20.11
C LEU A 92 12.74 40.55 -18.76
N GLY A 93 13.31 41.76 -18.70
CA GLY A 93 13.83 42.34 -17.46
C GLY A 93 12.74 42.54 -16.41
N GLY A 94 11.58 43.06 -16.82
CA GLY A 94 10.41 43.27 -15.97
C GLY A 94 9.87 41.95 -15.41
N LEU A 95 9.69 40.93 -16.25
CA LEU A 95 9.23 39.61 -15.83
C LEU A 95 10.19 38.99 -14.81
N TYR A 96 11.50 39.08 -15.03
CA TYR A 96 12.49 38.59 -14.07
C TYR A 96 12.41 39.35 -12.73
N PHE A 97 12.38 40.68 -12.79
CA PHE A 97 12.37 41.55 -11.60
C PHE A 97 11.10 41.38 -10.76
N PHE A 98 9.92 41.49 -11.37
CA PHE A 98 8.65 41.37 -10.65
C PHE A 98 8.40 39.94 -10.18
N ALA A 99 8.75 38.93 -10.97
CA ALA A 99 8.63 37.54 -10.52
C ALA A 99 9.57 37.28 -9.33
N SER A 100 10.86 37.63 -9.42
CA SER A 100 11.81 37.40 -8.33
C SER A 100 11.41 38.12 -7.04
N ARG A 101 10.88 39.35 -7.12
CA ARG A 101 10.48 40.16 -5.96
C ARG A 101 9.14 39.74 -5.34
N LEU A 102 8.11 39.50 -6.16
CA LEU A 102 6.77 39.14 -5.66
C LEU A 102 6.68 37.68 -5.20
N LEU A 103 7.56 36.79 -5.70
CA LEU A 103 7.61 35.38 -5.32
C LEU A 103 8.59 35.07 -4.18
N ALA A 104 9.41 36.04 -3.74
CA ALA A 104 10.48 35.86 -2.76
C ALA A 104 10.03 35.31 -1.39
N HIS A 105 8.78 35.54 -0.97
CA HIS A 105 8.31 35.14 0.36
C HIS A 105 7.26 34.03 0.33
N ARG A 106 6.34 34.03 -0.65
CA ARG A 106 5.39 32.92 -0.92
C ARG A 106 4.82 33.02 -2.34
N PRO A 107 4.78 31.92 -3.12
CA PRO A 107 4.04 31.87 -4.37
C PRO A 107 2.54 31.86 -4.12
N GLY A 108 1.84 32.84 -4.69
CA GLY A 108 0.39 32.94 -4.71
C GLY A 108 -0.07 33.31 -6.11
N ARG A 109 -1.16 32.71 -6.59
CA ARG A 109 -1.67 32.91 -7.97
C ARG A 109 -1.87 34.39 -8.32
N LEU A 110 -2.35 35.19 -7.37
CA LEU A 110 -2.53 36.64 -7.54
C LEU A 110 -1.20 37.38 -7.75
N ARG A 111 -0.11 36.93 -7.13
CA ARG A 111 1.22 37.54 -7.26
C ARG A 111 1.89 37.17 -8.57
N CYS A 112 1.65 35.96 -9.09
CA CYS A 112 2.11 35.57 -10.43
C CYS A 112 1.40 36.41 -11.51
N LEU A 113 0.07 36.60 -11.37
CA LEU A 113 -0.70 37.47 -12.25
C LEU A 113 -0.21 38.92 -12.17
N ALA A 114 -0.01 39.45 -10.97
CA ALA A 114 0.54 40.79 -10.78
C ALA A 114 1.94 40.96 -11.40
N ALA A 115 2.81 39.94 -11.29
CA ALA A 115 4.13 39.98 -11.89
C ALA A 115 4.09 40.03 -13.43
N GLY A 116 3.18 39.26 -14.06
CA GLY A 116 2.99 39.29 -15.51
C GLY A 116 2.42 40.63 -15.99
N VAL A 117 1.38 41.13 -15.33
CA VAL A 117 0.75 42.41 -15.70
C VAL A 117 1.70 43.59 -15.53
N LEU A 118 2.40 43.71 -14.40
CA LEU A 118 3.33 44.82 -14.16
C LEU A 118 4.50 44.85 -15.16
N ALA A 119 4.97 43.68 -15.59
CA ALA A 119 6.05 43.60 -16.58
C ALA A 119 5.59 44.07 -17.97
N SER A 120 4.39 43.64 -18.40
CA SER A 120 3.85 44.01 -19.70
C SER A 120 3.42 45.48 -19.77
N GLU A 121 2.82 46.02 -18.71
CA GLU A 121 2.44 47.44 -18.65
C GLU A 121 3.66 48.36 -18.66
N LEU A 122 4.75 47.95 -17.99
CA LEU A 122 6.01 48.69 -18.02
C LEU A 122 6.60 48.73 -19.44
N GLU A 123 6.57 47.61 -20.16
CA GLU A 123 7.01 47.56 -21.56
C GLU A 123 6.16 48.48 -22.45
N ALA A 124 4.84 48.44 -22.30
CA ALA A 124 3.94 49.22 -23.13
C ALA A 124 4.04 50.74 -22.88
N LEU A 125 4.34 51.16 -21.64
CA LEU A 125 4.65 52.56 -21.31
C LEU A 125 5.94 53.03 -21.98
N VAL A 126 6.99 52.22 -21.93
CA VAL A 126 8.27 52.53 -22.58
C VAL A 126 8.09 52.59 -24.10
N ARG A 127 7.39 51.61 -24.68
CA ARG A 127 7.08 51.56 -26.11
C ARG A 127 6.29 52.78 -26.56
N ALA A 128 5.27 53.19 -25.82
CA ALA A 128 4.49 54.40 -26.13
C ALA A 128 5.35 55.68 -26.11
N GLY A 129 6.24 55.82 -25.12
CA GLY A 129 7.16 56.95 -25.04
C GLY A 129 8.18 56.96 -26.19
N MET A 130 8.69 55.80 -26.58
CA MET A 130 9.62 55.70 -27.71
C MET A 130 8.93 55.98 -29.05
N LEU A 131 7.71 55.51 -29.25
CA LEU A 131 6.93 55.83 -30.46
C LEU A 131 6.73 57.35 -30.61
N GLN A 132 6.41 58.04 -29.51
CA GLN A 132 6.29 59.50 -29.52
C GLN A 132 7.62 60.23 -29.76
N ALA A 133 8.74 59.69 -29.27
CA ALA A 133 10.05 60.33 -29.39
C ALA A 133 10.72 60.10 -30.76
N PHE A 134 10.55 58.91 -31.35
CA PHE A 134 11.24 58.50 -32.57
C PHE A 134 10.39 58.65 -33.84
N ILE A 135 9.07 58.83 -33.72
CA ILE A 135 8.13 58.87 -34.86
C ILE A 135 7.09 59.98 -34.65
N PRO A 136 7.47 61.27 -34.81
CA PRO A 136 6.58 62.39 -34.51
C PRO A 136 5.48 62.66 -35.56
N ASP A 137 5.56 62.09 -36.77
CA ASP A 137 4.76 62.56 -37.94
C ASP A 137 3.81 61.51 -38.59
N GLU A 138 3.43 60.41 -37.93
CA GLU A 138 2.42 59.48 -38.52
C GLU A 138 0.98 59.81 -38.10
N GLU A 139 0.22 60.34 -39.07
CA GLU A 139 -1.18 60.75 -38.99
C GLU A 139 -2.20 59.58 -39.06
N LEU A 140 -1.84 58.36 -38.63
CA LEU A 140 -2.73 57.19 -38.82
C LEU A 140 -3.57 56.79 -37.60
N VAL A 141 -3.22 57.20 -36.37
CA VAL A 141 -3.99 56.88 -35.16
C VAL A 141 -3.89 58.00 -34.13
N PRO A 142 -5.01 58.53 -33.59
CA PRO A 142 -4.96 59.51 -32.51
C PRO A 142 -4.12 58.98 -31.33
N PRO A 143 -3.22 59.79 -30.73
CA PRO A 143 -2.27 59.32 -29.72
C PRO A 143 -2.95 58.66 -28.51
N GLY A 144 -4.17 59.09 -28.15
CA GLY A 144 -4.97 58.45 -27.11
C GLY A 144 -5.46 57.04 -27.45
N THR A 145 -5.74 56.77 -28.72
CA THR A 145 -6.23 55.46 -29.20
C THR A 145 -5.08 54.45 -29.30
N LEU A 146 -3.90 54.90 -29.75
CA LEU A 146 -2.68 54.09 -29.78
C LEU A 146 -2.27 53.68 -28.36
N PHE A 147 -2.24 54.65 -27.43
CA PHE A 147 -1.96 54.38 -26.02
C PHE A 147 -2.95 53.38 -25.41
N LYS A 148 -4.25 53.58 -25.64
CA LYS A 148 -5.30 52.66 -25.17
C LYS A 148 -5.08 51.22 -25.66
N ASN A 149 -4.78 51.03 -26.94
CA ASN A 149 -4.59 49.71 -27.52
C ASN A 149 -3.31 49.02 -27.00
N LEU A 150 -2.23 49.77 -26.81
CA LEU A 150 -0.98 49.26 -26.23
C LEU A 150 -1.17 48.80 -24.78
N MET A 151 -1.82 49.60 -23.93
CA MET A 151 -2.10 49.20 -22.55
C MET A 151 -3.02 47.98 -22.49
N LEU A 152 -4.06 47.93 -23.33
CA LEU A 152 -5.04 46.83 -23.30
C LEU A 152 -4.44 45.51 -23.82
N SER A 153 -3.61 45.55 -24.86
CA SER A 153 -2.86 44.38 -25.34
C SER A 153 -1.81 43.90 -24.33
N ALA A 154 -1.12 44.82 -23.66
CA ALA A 154 -0.17 44.53 -22.59
C ALA A 154 -0.84 43.85 -21.38
N LEU A 155 -2.03 44.33 -20.97
CA LEU A 155 -2.82 43.71 -19.91
C LEU A 155 -3.18 42.26 -20.24
N VAL A 156 -3.67 42.02 -21.47
CA VAL A 156 -4.06 40.68 -21.93
C VAL A 156 -2.85 39.74 -21.98
N PHE A 157 -1.73 40.19 -22.54
CA PHE A 157 -0.49 39.41 -22.56
C PHE A 157 0.05 39.16 -21.14
N GLY A 158 0.02 40.18 -20.28
CA GLY A 158 0.48 40.10 -18.88
C GLY A 158 -0.33 39.12 -18.03
N LEU A 159 -1.65 39.04 -18.24
CA LEU A 159 -2.50 38.02 -17.61
C LEU A 159 -2.13 36.61 -18.08
N ALA A 160 -1.87 36.42 -19.38
CA ALA A 160 -1.45 35.14 -19.94
C ALA A 160 -0.06 34.70 -19.42
N ALA A 161 0.92 35.60 -19.43
CA ALA A 161 2.26 35.35 -18.90
C ALA A 161 2.23 35.07 -17.38
N GLY A 162 1.39 35.79 -16.63
CA GLY A 162 1.20 35.58 -15.20
C GLY A 162 0.49 34.25 -14.87
N ALA A 163 -0.45 33.82 -15.71
CA ALA A 163 -1.09 32.51 -15.60
C ALA A 163 -0.09 31.37 -15.90
N LEU A 164 0.75 31.54 -16.92
CA LEU A 164 1.82 30.60 -17.25
C LEU A 164 2.85 30.50 -16.10
N LEU A 165 3.24 31.63 -15.52
CA LEU A 165 4.09 31.67 -14.33
C LEU A 165 3.43 30.96 -13.12
N ALA A 166 2.12 31.12 -12.94
CA ALA A 166 1.37 30.42 -11.90
C ALA A 166 1.34 28.89 -12.12
N LEU A 167 1.23 28.43 -13.36
CA LEU A 167 1.30 27.02 -13.73
C LEU A 167 2.70 26.44 -13.49
N LEU A 168 3.73 27.14 -13.97
CA LEU A 168 5.14 26.74 -13.77
C LEU A 168 5.50 26.67 -12.28
N THR A 169 4.89 27.48 -11.42
CA THR A 169 5.15 27.48 -9.97
C THR A 169 4.18 26.60 -9.15
N ALA A 170 3.19 25.96 -9.77
CA ALA A 170 2.09 25.23 -9.10
C ALA A 170 2.46 23.91 -8.40
N GLY A 171 3.75 23.59 -8.23
CA GLY A 171 4.26 22.34 -7.66
C GLY A 171 5.31 22.50 -6.55
N LEU A 172 5.54 23.70 -6.02
CA LEU A 172 6.48 23.89 -4.91
C LEU A 172 5.92 23.27 -3.61
N PRO A 173 6.69 22.42 -2.90
CA PRO A 173 6.32 21.97 -1.58
C PRO A 173 6.17 23.19 -0.66
N ARG A 174 5.00 23.32 -0.03
CA ARG A 174 4.82 24.26 1.07
C ARG A 174 5.69 23.78 2.22
N THR A 175 6.85 24.38 2.44
CA THR A 175 7.46 24.38 3.76
C THR A 175 6.45 25.07 4.69
N PRO A 176 5.92 24.38 5.71
CA PRO A 176 5.04 25.01 6.66
C PRO A 176 5.89 26.03 7.41
N ALA A 177 5.71 27.32 7.08
CA ALA A 177 6.06 28.36 8.03
C ALA A 177 5.26 28.03 9.29
N MET A 178 5.98 27.78 10.37
CA MET A 178 5.50 27.66 11.73
C MET A 178 4.83 28.99 12.09
N ARG A 179 3.59 29.17 11.62
CA ARG A 179 2.67 30.13 12.21
C ARG A 179 2.27 29.47 13.51
N SER A 180 2.70 30.06 14.62
CA SER A 180 1.96 29.99 15.87
C SER A 180 0.52 30.34 15.52
N VAL A 181 -0.32 29.32 15.36
CA VAL A 181 -1.76 29.51 15.26
C VAL A 181 -2.12 30.04 16.63
N GLY A 182 -2.27 31.37 16.71
CA GLY A 182 -2.88 32.02 17.84
C GLY A 182 -4.15 31.25 18.15
N ALA A 183 -4.24 30.80 19.41
CA ALA A 183 -5.36 30.07 19.93
C ALA A 183 -6.65 30.74 19.46
N THR A 184 -7.29 30.14 18.45
CA THR A 184 -8.68 30.42 18.16
C THR A 184 -9.38 30.12 19.48
N LYS A 185 -9.86 31.16 20.17
CA LYS A 185 -10.65 31.02 21.38
C LYS A 185 -11.79 30.07 21.02
N ALA A 186 -11.64 28.80 21.39
CA ALA A 186 -12.72 27.85 21.36
C ALA A 186 -13.82 28.51 22.19
N SER A 187 -14.96 28.78 21.55
CA SER A 187 -16.07 29.37 22.26
C SER A 187 -16.42 28.41 23.39
N LEU A 188 -16.17 28.84 24.63
CA LEU A 188 -16.56 28.17 25.88
C LEU A 188 -18.09 28.01 26.02
N ARG A 189 -18.84 28.20 24.94
CA ARG A 189 -20.30 28.09 24.90
C ARG A 189 -20.78 26.64 24.89
N ARG A 190 -19.89 25.66 24.68
CA ARG A 190 -20.24 24.23 24.59
C ARG A 190 -20.11 23.43 25.90
N TRP A 191 -19.82 24.09 27.02
CA TRP A 191 -19.77 23.48 28.36
C TRP A 191 -21.02 23.78 29.21
N LYS A 192 -22.00 24.49 28.65
CA LYS A 192 -23.24 24.89 29.36
C LYS A 192 -24.45 23.99 29.05
N GLU A 193 -24.32 23.08 28.10
CA GLU A 193 -25.26 21.97 27.88
C GLU A 193 -24.60 20.73 28.46
N GLY A 194 -25.30 20.03 29.36
CA GLY A 194 -24.79 18.97 30.23
C GLY A 194 -23.72 18.10 29.60
N GLY A 195 -22.67 17.82 30.39
CA GLY A 195 -21.57 16.94 30.01
C GLY A 195 -22.09 15.70 29.30
N LEU A 196 -21.42 15.32 28.21
CA LEU A 196 -21.74 14.14 27.41
C LEU A 196 -21.88 12.94 28.36
N GLY A 197 -23.11 12.66 28.78
CA GLY A 197 -23.46 11.36 29.34
C GLY A 197 -23.00 10.37 28.28
N MET A 198 -22.02 9.54 28.61
CA MET A 198 -21.51 8.50 27.71
C MET A 198 -22.60 7.46 27.49
N THR A 199 -23.62 7.81 26.70
CA THR A 199 -24.47 6.89 25.95
C THR A 199 -23.76 6.42 24.68
N THR A 200 -22.43 6.59 24.61
CA THR A 200 -21.59 5.93 23.62
C THR A 200 -21.58 4.45 23.93
N THR A 201 -22.29 3.68 23.11
CA THR A 201 -22.15 2.22 23.00
C THR A 201 -20.67 1.84 23.12
N GLN A 202 -20.32 0.94 24.04
CA GLN A 202 -18.93 0.57 24.35
C GLN A 202 -18.06 0.51 23.07
N VAL A 203 -17.02 1.34 23.04
CA VAL A 203 -16.07 1.38 21.94
C VAL A 203 -15.13 0.20 22.12
N ARG A 204 -15.36 -0.88 21.37
CA ARG A 204 -14.37 -1.95 21.25
C ARG A 204 -13.25 -1.43 20.36
N MET A 205 -12.01 -1.62 20.81
CA MET A 205 -10.83 -1.34 19.99
C MET A 205 -10.94 -2.13 18.67
N PRO A 206 -10.49 -1.57 17.54
CA PRO A 206 -10.51 -2.24 16.24
C PRO A 206 -9.39 -3.29 16.18
N VAL A 207 -9.55 -4.32 17.00
CA VAL A 207 -8.73 -5.53 17.10
C VAL A 207 -9.69 -6.70 17.12
N GLY A 208 -9.26 -7.88 16.68
CA GLY A 208 -10.12 -9.06 16.75
C GLY A 208 -10.56 -9.34 18.20
N SER A 209 -11.81 -9.76 18.36
CA SER A 209 -12.39 -10.01 19.68
C SER A 209 -13.28 -11.25 19.75
N ALA A 210 -13.69 -11.80 18.60
CA ALA A 210 -14.44 -13.04 18.50
C ALA A 210 -13.82 -13.94 17.41
N PRO A 211 -13.90 -15.28 17.57
CA PRO A 211 -13.43 -16.21 16.53
C PRO A 211 -14.05 -15.91 15.16
N GLY A 212 -13.26 -16.01 14.10
CA GLY A 212 -13.69 -15.71 12.72
C GLY A 212 -13.71 -14.22 12.35
N ASP A 213 -13.36 -13.30 13.26
CA ASP A 213 -13.21 -11.87 12.95
C ASP A 213 -12.16 -11.63 11.86
N VAL A 214 -11.06 -12.38 11.86
CA VAL A 214 -10.02 -12.26 10.82
C VAL A 214 -10.52 -12.63 9.43
N THR A 215 -11.29 -13.70 9.30
CA THR A 215 -11.93 -14.04 8.01
C THR A 215 -12.77 -12.87 7.52
N ARG A 216 -13.55 -12.24 8.42
CA ARG A 216 -14.35 -11.05 8.10
C ARG A 216 -13.49 -9.86 7.70
N TYR A 217 -12.37 -9.60 8.36
CA TYR A 217 -11.43 -8.53 7.99
C TYR A 217 -10.77 -8.77 6.63
N LEU A 218 -10.38 -10.01 6.31
CA LEU A 218 -9.81 -10.36 5.00
C LEU A 218 -10.87 -10.27 3.88
N CYS A 219 -12.11 -10.69 4.15
CA CYS A 219 -13.23 -10.48 3.24
C CYS A 219 -13.53 -8.99 3.03
N ALA A 220 -13.39 -8.15 4.06
CA ALA A 220 -13.51 -6.71 3.93
C ALA A 220 -12.34 -6.09 3.15
N ALA A 221 -11.12 -6.58 3.39
CA ALA A 221 -9.91 -6.18 2.67
C ALA A 221 -10.06 -6.36 1.16
N ALA A 222 -10.76 -7.40 0.72
CA ALA A 222 -11.06 -7.63 -0.70
C ALA A 222 -11.72 -6.42 -1.41
N TYR A 223 -12.52 -5.63 -0.68
CA TYR A 223 -13.22 -4.46 -1.20
C TYR A 223 -12.46 -3.14 -0.98
N VAL A 224 -11.60 -3.06 0.04
CA VAL A 224 -10.90 -1.84 0.44
C VAL A 224 -9.51 -1.74 -0.19
N ASP A 225 -8.85 -2.87 -0.42
CA ASP A 225 -7.52 -2.98 -1.02
C ASP A 225 -7.58 -3.74 -2.35
N GLU A 226 -7.46 -2.98 -3.44
CA GLU A 226 -7.46 -3.53 -4.80
C GLU A 226 -6.27 -4.46 -5.03
N GLY A 227 -5.10 -4.18 -4.44
CA GLY A 227 -3.87 -4.95 -4.60
C GLY A 227 -3.95 -6.30 -3.89
N PHE A 228 -4.46 -6.33 -2.67
CA PHE A 228 -4.70 -7.59 -1.94
C PHE A 228 -5.64 -8.52 -2.72
N ALA A 229 -6.79 -8.02 -3.16
CA ALA A 229 -7.76 -8.83 -3.92
C ALA A 229 -7.18 -9.34 -5.26
N ASP A 230 -6.41 -8.50 -5.96
CA ASP A 230 -5.77 -8.88 -7.22
C ASP A 230 -4.70 -9.96 -7.02
N ARG A 231 -3.87 -9.84 -5.97
CA ARG A 231 -2.86 -10.87 -5.64
C ARG A 231 -3.50 -12.18 -5.23
N VAL A 232 -4.55 -12.17 -4.40
CA VAL A 232 -5.27 -13.41 -4.03
C VAL A 232 -5.83 -14.12 -5.27
N VAL A 233 -6.42 -13.38 -6.21
CA VAL A 233 -6.94 -13.99 -7.44
C VAL A 233 -5.83 -14.45 -8.38
N GLU A 234 -4.78 -13.65 -8.60
CA GLU A 234 -3.73 -13.97 -9.56
C GLU A 234 -2.67 -14.96 -9.07
N GLU A 235 -2.40 -15.03 -7.75
CA GLU A 235 -1.33 -15.85 -7.16
C GLU A 235 -1.86 -17.07 -6.39
N VAL A 236 -3.12 -17.08 -5.91
CA VAL A 236 -3.69 -18.23 -5.18
C VAL A 236 -4.73 -18.97 -6.01
N LEU A 237 -5.65 -18.24 -6.65
CA LEU A 237 -6.71 -18.86 -7.46
C LEU A 237 -6.23 -19.20 -8.88
N ALA A 238 -5.55 -18.29 -9.58
CA ALA A 238 -5.13 -18.51 -10.97
C ALA A 238 -3.89 -19.41 -11.10
N ASP A 239 -3.14 -19.63 -10.01
CA ASP A 239 -2.10 -20.64 -9.99
C ASP A 239 -2.74 -21.98 -9.61
N GLU A 240 -2.96 -22.87 -10.58
CA GLU A 240 -3.65 -24.15 -10.36
C GLU A 240 -2.71 -25.27 -9.91
N ALA A 241 -1.42 -25.18 -10.28
CA ALA A 241 -0.41 -26.22 -10.06
C ALA A 241 0.25 -26.10 -8.67
N SER A 242 0.47 -24.88 -8.17
CA SER A 242 1.09 -24.70 -6.85
C SER A 242 0.16 -25.13 -5.71
N ALA A 243 0.77 -25.65 -4.65
CA ALA A 243 0.10 -25.89 -3.38
C ALA A 243 -0.45 -24.61 -2.77
N VAL A 244 -1.43 -24.75 -1.89
CA VAL A 244 -2.06 -23.62 -1.20
C VAL A 244 -1.51 -23.58 0.22
N ALA A 245 -0.94 -22.44 0.61
CA ALA A 245 -0.42 -22.25 1.96
C ALA A 245 -1.56 -22.28 2.99
N PRO A 246 -1.36 -22.89 4.17
CA PRO A 246 -2.34 -22.85 5.24
C PRO A 246 -2.53 -21.42 5.78
N SER A 247 -3.65 -21.20 6.45
CA SER A 247 -3.94 -19.98 7.17
C SER A 247 -4.79 -20.33 8.39
N PRO A 248 -4.17 -20.51 9.57
CA PRO A 248 -4.88 -20.85 10.80
C PRO A 248 -6.01 -19.89 11.10
N ASP A 249 -7.18 -20.42 11.50
CA ASP A 249 -8.38 -19.66 11.87
C ASP A 249 -8.97 -18.76 10.75
N VAL A 250 -8.68 -19.09 9.47
CA VAL A 250 -9.20 -18.34 8.30
C VAL A 250 -9.94 -19.24 7.31
N ASP A 251 -11.13 -18.82 6.88
CA ASP A 251 -11.84 -19.42 5.73
C ASP A 251 -11.32 -18.86 4.41
N LEU A 252 -10.33 -19.53 3.83
CA LEU A 252 -9.68 -19.12 2.58
C LEU A 252 -10.67 -19.05 1.42
N VAL A 253 -11.59 -20.01 1.35
CA VAL A 253 -12.61 -20.06 0.29
C VAL A 253 -13.52 -18.84 0.35
N ALA A 254 -13.94 -18.41 1.54
CA ALA A 254 -14.73 -17.19 1.69
C ALA A 254 -13.96 -15.95 1.21
N VAL A 255 -12.69 -15.81 1.61
CA VAL A 255 -11.85 -14.68 1.20
C VAL A 255 -11.70 -14.61 -0.33
N VAL A 256 -11.40 -15.74 -0.98
CA VAL A 256 -11.25 -15.81 -2.45
C VAL A 256 -12.56 -15.44 -3.16
N ARG A 257 -13.71 -15.90 -2.66
CA ARG A 257 -15.03 -15.54 -3.21
C ARG A 257 -15.32 -14.04 -3.12
N HIS A 258 -14.97 -13.42 -2.00
CA HIS A 258 -15.09 -11.97 -1.84
C HIS A 258 -14.11 -11.21 -2.74
N CYS A 259 -12.88 -11.70 -2.94
CA CYS A 259 -11.92 -11.12 -3.87
C CYS A 259 -12.42 -11.13 -5.33
N LEU A 260 -12.99 -12.25 -5.78
CA LEU A 260 -13.62 -12.36 -7.10
C LEU A 260 -14.81 -11.41 -7.26
N THR A 261 -15.67 -11.37 -6.25
CA THR A 261 -16.84 -10.46 -6.23
C THR A 261 -16.39 -9.00 -6.29
N ALA A 262 -15.37 -8.64 -5.53
CA ALA A 262 -14.83 -7.29 -5.51
C ALA A 262 -14.18 -6.93 -6.86
N GLN A 263 -13.48 -7.87 -7.51
CA GLN A 263 -12.94 -7.69 -8.86
C GLN A 263 -14.05 -7.44 -9.90
N ASP A 264 -15.15 -8.17 -9.88
CA ASP A 264 -16.27 -7.95 -10.81
C ASP A 264 -16.91 -6.56 -10.63
N ILE A 265 -17.11 -6.14 -9.39
CA ILE A 265 -17.64 -4.80 -9.08
C ILE A 265 -16.69 -3.72 -9.62
N ARG A 266 -15.38 -3.88 -9.42
CA ARG A 266 -14.36 -2.96 -9.95
C ARG A 266 -14.28 -3.00 -11.47
N TYR A 267 -14.41 -4.17 -12.09
CA TYR A 267 -14.40 -4.31 -13.54
C TYR A 267 -15.56 -3.54 -14.17
N ARG A 268 -16.77 -3.62 -13.62
CA ARG A 268 -17.93 -2.82 -14.09
C ARG A 268 -17.72 -1.32 -13.94
N ARG A 269 -17.09 -0.88 -12.84
CA ARG A 269 -16.67 0.53 -12.65
C ARG A 269 -15.68 0.94 -13.73
N ASP A 270 -14.63 0.15 -13.92
CA ASP A 270 -13.53 0.45 -14.83
C ASP A 270 -13.99 0.41 -16.30
N LEU A 271 -14.91 -0.48 -16.67
CA LEU A 271 -15.53 -0.49 -18.01
C LEU A 271 -16.31 0.80 -18.30
N ARG A 272 -17.10 1.30 -17.32
CA ARG A 272 -17.82 2.57 -17.44
C ARG A 272 -16.86 3.74 -17.61
N LEU A 273 -15.79 3.78 -16.80
CA LEU A 273 -14.76 4.82 -16.88
C LEU A 273 -13.98 4.77 -18.20
N ALA A 274 -13.63 3.56 -18.67
CA ALA A 274 -12.98 3.34 -19.94
C ALA A 274 -13.87 3.77 -21.12
N GLY A 275 -15.17 3.50 -21.07
CA GLY A 275 -16.14 4.00 -22.05
C GLY A 275 -16.19 5.52 -22.10
N ALA A 276 -16.23 6.19 -20.94
CA ALA A 276 -16.20 7.65 -20.89
C ALA A 276 -14.89 8.24 -21.43
N LEU A 277 -13.75 7.59 -21.14
CA LEU A 277 -12.46 7.96 -21.70
C LEU A 277 -12.44 7.76 -23.23
N ALA A 278 -12.96 6.64 -23.73
CA ALA A 278 -13.04 6.33 -25.15
C ALA A 278 -13.90 7.35 -25.91
N VAL A 279 -15.03 7.79 -25.35
CA VAL A 279 -15.86 8.85 -25.94
C VAL A 279 -15.08 10.15 -26.13
N VAL A 280 -14.32 10.60 -25.12
CA VAL A 280 -13.47 11.79 -25.25
C VAL A 280 -12.36 11.55 -26.27
N ALA A 281 -11.72 10.39 -26.23
CA ALA A 281 -10.64 10.02 -27.15
C ALA A 281 -11.10 10.00 -28.62
N LEU A 282 -12.32 9.53 -28.90
CA LEU A 282 -12.89 9.46 -30.25
C LEU A 282 -13.39 10.81 -30.76
N LEU A 283 -13.90 11.67 -29.87
CA LEU A 283 -14.43 12.98 -30.25
C LEU A 283 -13.33 14.05 -30.35
N ALA A 284 -12.42 14.10 -29.38
CA ALA A 284 -11.37 15.10 -29.33
C ALA A 284 -10.17 14.61 -28.47
N PRO A 285 -9.22 13.86 -29.07
CA PRO A 285 -8.13 13.22 -28.32
C PRO A 285 -7.29 14.17 -27.46
N LEU A 286 -6.99 15.39 -27.94
CA LEU A 286 -6.19 16.36 -27.18
C LEU A 286 -6.90 16.90 -25.93
N TRP A 287 -8.23 16.78 -25.87
CA TRP A 287 -9.00 17.18 -24.69
C TRP A 287 -8.85 16.21 -23.52
N LEU A 288 -8.23 15.05 -23.71
CA LEU A 288 -7.80 14.19 -22.60
C LEU A 288 -6.78 14.91 -21.69
N VAL A 289 -5.95 15.80 -22.25
CA VAL A 289 -5.04 16.64 -21.46
C VAL A 289 -5.83 17.60 -20.57
N TYR A 290 -6.91 18.19 -21.11
CA TYR A 290 -7.80 19.05 -20.34
C TYR A 290 -8.51 18.27 -19.22
N VAL A 291 -9.05 17.07 -19.52
CA VAL A 291 -9.64 16.17 -18.51
C VAL A 291 -8.62 15.81 -17.44
N MET A 292 -7.36 15.55 -17.81
CA MET A 292 -6.27 15.27 -16.88
C MET A 292 -6.02 16.46 -15.96
N VAL A 293 -5.94 17.68 -16.49
CA VAL A 293 -5.76 18.91 -15.70
C VAL A 293 -6.93 19.08 -14.72
N LEU A 294 -8.17 18.92 -15.17
CA LEU A 294 -9.36 19.07 -14.33
C LEU A 294 -9.40 18.03 -13.19
N LEU A 295 -9.15 16.76 -13.49
CA LEU A 295 -9.09 15.70 -12.46
C LEU A 295 -7.84 15.80 -11.56
N SER A 296 -6.75 16.41 -12.04
CA SER A 296 -5.57 16.69 -11.21
C SER A 296 -5.82 17.81 -10.20
N ALA A 297 -6.69 18.78 -10.55
CA ALA A 297 -7.09 19.86 -9.65
C ALA A 297 -7.87 19.32 -8.44
N THR A 298 -8.63 18.23 -8.62
CA THR A 298 -9.39 17.61 -7.54
C THR A 298 -8.54 16.73 -6.62
N ARG A 299 -7.36 16.25 -7.03
CA ARG A 299 -6.43 15.51 -6.15
C ARG A 299 -5.99 16.32 -4.91
N ARG A 300 -6.04 17.65 -4.99
CA ARG A 300 -5.62 18.56 -3.90
C ARG A 300 -6.63 18.67 -2.76
N THR A 301 -7.82 18.10 -2.90
CA THR A 301 -8.92 18.21 -1.93
C THR A 301 -8.94 17.06 -0.92
N GLY A 302 -8.09 16.04 -1.10
CA GLY A 302 -7.94 14.95 -0.14
C GLY A 302 -7.59 15.51 1.25
N SER A 303 -8.39 15.11 2.24
CA SER A 303 -8.14 15.44 3.64
C SER A 303 -6.75 14.95 4.03
N ARG A 304 -5.78 15.86 4.18
CA ARG A 304 -4.53 15.49 4.85
C ARG A 304 -4.87 15.28 6.33
N PRO A 305 -4.51 14.13 6.93
CA PRO A 305 -4.69 13.95 8.36
C PRO A 305 -3.92 15.06 9.06
N SER A 306 -4.65 15.88 9.83
CA SER A 306 -4.04 16.91 10.65
C SER A 306 -3.23 16.20 11.74
N LEU A 307 -1.90 16.34 11.69
CA LEU A 307 -0.98 15.77 12.68
C LEU A 307 -1.27 16.26 14.12
N ALA A 308 -2.03 17.34 14.28
CA ALA A 308 -2.35 17.93 15.57
C ALA A 308 -3.60 17.34 16.25
N THR A 309 -4.36 16.47 15.57
CA THR A 309 -5.63 15.94 16.09
C THR A 309 -5.54 14.44 16.30
N ARG A 310 -5.76 13.98 17.54
CA ARG A 310 -5.82 12.55 17.91
C ARG A 310 -7.10 11.84 17.39
N GLY A 311 -7.64 12.31 16.28
CA GLY A 311 -8.89 11.84 15.68
C GLY A 311 -9.07 12.34 14.25
N HIS A 312 -10.00 11.73 13.52
CA HIS A 312 -10.33 12.12 12.15
C HIS A 312 -11.34 13.27 12.18
N HIS A 313 -10.99 14.42 11.59
CA HIS A 313 -11.95 15.49 11.35
C HIS A 313 -12.37 15.50 9.89
N PRO A 314 -13.70 15.55 9.62
CA PRO A 314 -14.18 15.61 8.26
C PRO A 314 -13.69 16.90 7.60
N PRO A 315 -13.45 16.88 6.27
CA PRO A 315 -13.04 18.08 5.55
C PRO A 315 -14.06 19.20 5.79
N GLY A 316 -13.55 20.36 6.21
CA GLY A 316 -14.37 21.53 6.50
C GLY A 316 -15.09 22.01 5.23
N ARG A 317 -16.31 22.56 5.40
CA ARG A 317 -17.16 23.10 4.32
C ARG A 317 -16.40 24.00 3.31
N LYS A 318 -15.37 24.70 3.77
CA LYS A 318 -14.49 25.56 2.97
C LYS A 318 -13.76 24.81 1.84
N VAL A 319 -13.37 23.55 2.06
CA VAL A 319 -12.71 22.71 1.04
C VAL A 319 -13.69 22.46 -0.11
N LEU A 320 -14.92 22.06 0.20
CA LEU A 320 -15.96 21.78 -0.81
C LEU A 320 -16.28 23.03 -1.66
N VAL A 321 -16.43 24.20 -1.02
CA VAL A 321 -16.67 25.47 -1.72
C VAL A 321 -15.50 25.82 -2.64
N SER A 322 -14.25 25.66 -2.17
CA SER A 322 -13.07 25.93 -2.99
C SER A 322 -12.95 25.00 -4.20
N THR A 323 -13.36 23.74 -4.04
CA THR A 323 -13.41 22.75 -5.13
C THR A 323 -14.49 23.12 -6.14
N GLY A 324 -15.68 23.51 -5.68
CA GLY A 324 -16.77 23.95 -6.55
C GLY A 324 -16.40 25.17 -7.38
N ILE A 325 -15.80 26.19 -6.77
CA ILE A 325 -15.31 27.39 -7.48
C ILE A 325 -14.25 26.99 -8.52
N THR A 326 -13.30 26.11 -8.15
CA THR A 326 -12.27 25.63 -9.08
C THR A 326 -12.90 24.88 -10.26
N ALA A 327 -13.89 24.03 -10.02
CA ALA A 327 -14.61 23.31 -11.08
C ALA A 327 -15.33 24.27 -12.03
N VAL A 328 -16.02 25.29 -11.51
CA VAL A 328 -16.71 26.30 -12.34
C VAL A 328 -15.71 27.08 -13.20
N VAL A 329 -14.61 27.56 -12.62
CA VAL A 329 -13.57 28.30 -13.38
C VAL A 329 -12.96 27.44 -14.48
N VAL A 330 -12.69 26.16 -14.20
CA VAL A 330 -12.12 25.25 -15.20
C VAL A 330 -13.14 24.95 -16.30
N VAL A 331 -14.42 24.73 -15.97
CA VAL A 331 -15.49 24.57 -16.96
C VAL A 331 -15.60 25.78 -17.90
N LEU A 332 -15.60 27.00 -17.36
CA LEU A 332 -15.62 28.23 -18.16
C LEU A 332 -14.38 28.32 -19.07
N PHE A 333 -13.22 27.92 -18.55
CA PHE A 333 -11.99 27.86 -19.33
C PHE A 333 -12.05 26.81 -20.46
N ALA A 334 -12.71 25.67 -20.27
CA ALA A 334 -12.95 24.68 -21.35
C ALA A 334 -13.69 25.30 -22.53
N PHE A 335 -14.81 25.97 -22.26
CA PHE A 335 -15.62 26.57 -23.31
C PHE A 335 -14.87 27.70 -24.00
N TYR A 336 -14.18 28.56 -23.23
CA TYR A 336 -13.32 29.59 -23.80
C TYR A 336 -12.22 29.00 -24.69
N PHE A 337 -11.50 27.97 -24.22
CA PHE A 337 -10.45 27.30 -24.97
C PHE A 337 -10.98 26.64 -26.24
N GLY A 338 -12.12 25.94 -26.18
CA GLY A 338 -12.75 25.35 -27.35
C GLY A 338 -13.15 26.37 -28.41
N VAL A 339 -13.72 27.50 -27.99
CA VAL A 339 -14.04 28.61 -28.89
C VAL A 339 -12.78 29.19 -29.53
N VAL A 340 -11.74 29.47 -28.74
CA VAL A 340 -10.46 30.00 -29.26
C VAL A 340 -9.77 29.03 -30.22
N VAL A 341 -9.79 27.72 -29.94
CA VAL A 341 -9.21 26.71 -30.84
C VAL A 341 -10.02 26.59 -32.14
N SER A 342 -11.33 26.80 -32.08
CA SER A 342 -12.19 26.75 -33.26
C SER A 342 -12.05 27.94 -34.23
N THR A 343 -11.42 29.05 -33.80
CA THR A 343 -11.12 30.17 -34.71
C THR A 343 -9.87 29.94 -35.57
N VAL A 344 -9.07 28.91 -35.26
CA VAL A 344 -7.92 28.53 -36.08
C VAL A 344 -8.43 27.77 -37.31
N PRO A 345 -8.09 28.17 -38.55
CA PRO A 345 -8.56 27.51 -39.76
C PRO A 345 -7.82 26.18 -40.00
N VAL A 346 -8.11 25.18 -39.18
CA VAL A 346 -7.58 23.82 -39.29
C VAL A 346 -8.66 22.88 -39.82
N SER A 347 -8.42 22.27 -40.98
CA SER A 347 -9.35 21.34 -41.62
C SER A 347 -8.93 19.87 -41.42
N GLY A 348 -9.90 18.97 -41.61
CA GLY A 348 -9.67 17.52 -41.59
C GLY A 348 -9.17 16.99 -40.25
N PHE A 349 -8.12 16.18 -40.30
CA PHE A 349 -7.57 15.44 -39.14
C PHE A 349 -7.15 16.36 -37.99
N VAL A 350 -6.55 17.52 -38.28
CA VAL A 350 -6.05 18.46 -37.26
C VAL A 350 -7.22 19.13 -36.52
N GLY A 351 -8.28 19.48 -37.25
CA GLY A 351 -9.51 20.03 -36.65
C GLY A 351 -10.23 19.01 -35.76
N TRP A 352 -10.26 17.74 -36.14
CA TRP A 352 -10.77 16.64 -35.30
C TRP A 352 -9.90 16.43 -34.05
N LEU A 353 -8.58 16.36 -34.20
CA LEU A 353 -7.63 16.15 -33.10
C LEU A 353 -7.74 17.24 -32.02
N LEU A 354 -7.89 18.49 -32.45
CA LEU A 354 -8.07 19.67 -31.59
C LEU A 354 -9.50 19.82 -31.07
N GLY A 355 -10.46 19.08 -31.61
CA GLY A 355 -11.88 19.27 -31.31
C GLY A 355 -12.40 20.64 -31.75
N ALA A 356 -11.86 21.21 -32.82
CA ALA A 356 -12.17 22.56 -33.32
C ALA A 356 -13.52 22.67 -34.06
N TYR A 357 -14.16 21.52 -34.35
CA TYR A 357 -15.43 21.47 -35.07
C TYR A 357 -16.59 22.01 -34.23
N LEU A 358 -17.59 22.61 -34.89
CA LEU A 358 -18.79 23.19 -34.25
C LEU A 358 -18.45 24.09 -33.04
N ALA A 359 -17.52 25.03 -33.25
CA ALA A 359 -17.04 25.98 -32.25
C ALA A 359 -16.39 25.33 -30.99
N GLY A 360 -15.96 24.06 -31.08
CA GLY A 360 -15.40 23.31 -29.95
C GLY A 360 -16.40 22.93 -28.86
N VAL A 361 -17.69 23.21 -29.07
CA VAL A 361 -18.77 22.91 -28.12
C VAL A 361 -18.89 21.40 -27.86
N PRO A 362 -18.88 20.52 -28.87
CA PRO A 362 -19.01 19.07 -28.63
C PRO A 362 -17.83 18.51 -27.83
N ALA A 363 -16.60 18.96 -28.09
CA ALA A 363 -15.40 18.54 -27.37
C ALA A 363 -15.43 18.99 -25.91
N ALA A 364 -15.86 20.23 -25.65
CA ALA A 364 -16.05 20.76 -24.30
C ALA A 364 -17.13 19.97 -23.53
N LEU A 365 -18.30 19.75 -24.15
CA LEU A 365 -19.40 18.99 -23.54
C LEU A 365 -19.01 17.54 -23.26
N ALA A 366 -18.34 16.86 -24.19
CA ALA A 366 -17.85 15.50 -23.99
C ALA A 366 -16.86 15.42 -22.82
N SER A 367 -15.94 16.37 -22.72
CA SER A 367 -14.94 16.42 -21.65
C SER A 367 -15.56 16.67 -20.28
N ILE A 368 -16.47 17.65 -20.19
CA ILE A 368 -17.19 17.96 -18.95
C ILE A 368 -18.09 16.78 -18.55
N GLY A 369 -18.84 16.24 -19.50
CA GLY A 369 -19.69 15.07 -19.32
C GLY A 369 -18.92 13.86 -18.81
N ALA A 370 -17.76 13.56 -19.40
CA ALA A 370 -16.90 12.47 -18.97
C ALA A 370 -16.39 12.65 -17.54
N VAL A 371 -16.00 13.88 -17.15
CA VAL A 371 -15.55 14.16 -15.78
C VAL A 371 -16.70 14.03 -14.78
N VAL A 372 -17.87 14.59 -15.07
CA VAL A 372 -19.06 14.47 -14.22
C VAL A 372 -19.45 12.99 -14.07
N PHE A 373 -19.47 12.26 -15.17
CA PHE A 373 -19.77 10.83 -15.20
C PHE A 373 -18.76 10.01 -14.41
N ALA A 374 -17.46 10.32 -14.53
CA ALA A 374 -16.39 9.66 -13.79
C ALA A 374 -16.52 9.90 -12.28
N CYS A 375 -16.69 11.15 -11.87
CA CYS A 375 -16.91 11.52 -10.47
C CYS A 375 -18.15 10.83 -9.90
N ALA A 376 -19.27 10.80 -10.64
CA ALA A 376 -20.49 10.13 -10.21
C ALA A 376 -20.30 8.61 -10.12
N THR A 377 -19.59 8.00 -11.06
CA THR A 377 -19.32 6.55 -11.08
C THR A 377 -18.45 6.13 -9.89
N VAL A 378 -17.38 6.87 -9.62
CA VAL A 378 -16.49 6.60 -8.47
C VAL A 378 -17.21 6.89 -7.15
N ALA A 379 -17.97 7.98 -7.06
CA ALA A 379 -18.77 8.29 -5.88
C ALA A 379 -19.82 7.21 -5.57
N ARG A 380 -20.54 6.73 -6.59
CA ARG A 380 -21.51 5.63 -6.44
C ARG A 380 -20.80 4.35 -5.99
N HIS A 381 -19.68 4.01 -6.62
CA HIS A 381 -18.90 2.83 -6.25
C HIS A 381 -18.41 2.87 -4.79
N GLU A 382 -17.89 4.00 -4.33
CA GLU A 382 -17.44 4.18 -2.94
C GLU A 382 -18.65 4.11 -1.98
N LEU A 383 -19.79 4.72 -2.33
CA LEU A 383 -21.03 4.65 -1.53
C LEU A 383 -21.61 3.22 -1.46
N ASP A 384 -21.62 2.51 -2.57
CA ASP A 384 -22.10 1.13 -2.64
C ASP A 384 -21.19 0.19 -1.85
N THR A 385 -19.87 0.44 -1.91
CA THR A 385 -18.88 -0.31 -1.12
C THR A 385 -19.02 -0.03 0.37
N ASP A 386 -19.13 1.24 0.79
CA ASP A 386 -19.37 1.60 2.20
C ASP A 386 -20.70 1.02 2.70
N ARG A 387 -21.76 1.06 1.88
CA ARG A 387 -23.04 0.43 2.19
C ARG A 387 -22.90 -1.08 2.36
N LEU A 388 -22.19 -1.76 1.45
CA LEU A 388 -21.91 -3.19 1.53
C LEU A 388 -21.17 -3.50 2.83
N LEU A 389 -20.07 -2.82 3.13
CA LEU A 389 -19.30 -3.05 4.35
C LEU A 389 -20.15 -2.86 5.62
N ARG A 390 -21.02 -1.84 5.65
CA ARG A 390 -21.93 -1.58 6.79
C ARG A 390 -23.06 -2.57 6.94
N THR A 391 -23.51 -3.23 5.86
CA THR A 391 -24.65 -4.16 5.91
C THR A 391 -24.25 -5.63 5.95
N THR A 392 -23.14 -5.98 5.30
CA THR A 392 -22.70 -7.38 5.13
C THR A 392 -21.51 -7.76 6.01
N MET A 393 -20.62 -6.81 6.32
CA MET A 393 -19.37 -7.09 7.05
C MET A 393 -19.44 -6.74 8.54
N THR A 394 -20.65 -6.55 9.09
CA THR A 394 -20.85 -6.54 10.54
C THR A 394 -20.77 -7.96 11.08
N ARG A 395 -20.33 -8.14 12.33
CA ARG A 395 -20.14 -9.47 12.92
C ARG A 395 -21.41 -10.32 12.84
N ASP A 396 -22.56 -9.75 13.18
CA ASP A 396 -23.84 -10.48 13.19
C ASP A 396 -24.37 -10.79 11.78
N ALA A 397 -24.06 -9.94 10.79
CA ALA A 397 -24.51 -10.16 9.42
C ALA A 397 -23.61 -11.16 8.70
N PHE A 398 -22.30 -11.06 8.88
CA PHE A 398 -21.31 -11.90 8.20
C PHE A 398 -21.54 -13.39 8.47
N ALA A 399 -21.84 -13.76 9.72
CA ALA A 399 -22.13 -15.15 10.10
C ALA A 399 -23.43 -15.70 9.49
N ARG A 400 -24.40 -14.83 9.16
CA ARG A 400 -25.72 -15.23 8.64
C ARG A 400 -25.83 -15.16 7.12
N GLN A 401 -24.90 -14.48 6.46
CA GLN A 401 -25.01 -14.26 5.02
C GLN A 401 -24.50 -15.45 4.21
N PRO A 402 -25.20 -15.79 3.11
CA PRO A 402 -24.68 -16.78 2.19
C PRO A 402 -23.39 -16.25 1.56
N ARG A 403 -22.41 -17.15 1.39
CA ARG A 403 -21.14 -16.82 0.73
C ARG A 403 -21.42 -16.36 -0.70
N PRO A 404 -20.69 -15.37 -1.24
CA PRO A 404 -20.89 -14.92 -2.61
C PRO A 404 -20.78 -16.09 -3.60
N SER A 405 -21.73 -16.16 -4.54
CA SER A 405 -21.66 -17.13 -5.62
C SER A 405 -20.56 -16.73 -6.61
N VAL A 406 -19.80 -17.71 -7.07
CA VAL A 406 -18.75 -17.55 -8.07
C VAL A 406 -19.31 -17.96 -9.43
N PRO A 407 -18.91 -17.31 -10.54
CA PRO A 407 -19.29 -17.77 -11.87
C PRO A 407 -18.99 -19.27 -12.05
N PRO A 408 -19.89 -20.05 -12.66
CA PRO A 408 -19.75 -21.50 -12.75
C PRO A 408 -18.71 -21.87 -13.83
N ARG A 409 -17.43 -21.75 -13.51
CA ARG A 409 -16.34 -22.27 -14.34
C ARG A 409 -15.74 -23.51 -13.68
N LYS A 410 -15.47 -24.53 -14.49
CA LYS A 410 -14.97 -25.83 -14.02
C LYS A 410 -13.63 -25.70 -13.29
N TRP A 411 -12.63 -25.07 -13.91
CA TRP A 411 -11.30 -24.88 -13.33
C TRP A 411 -11.35 -24.11 -11.99
N MET A 412 -12.17 -23.05 -11.90
CA MET A 412 -12.34 -22.27 -10.67
C MET A 412 -12.99 -23.12 -9.56
N ALA A 413 -13.97 -23.95 -9.91
CA ALA A 413 -14.64 -24.82 -8.95
C ALA A 413 -13.69 -25.90 -8.42
N GLU A 414 -12.89 -26.50 -9.30
CA GLU A 414 -11.83 -27.47 -8.96
C GLU A 414 -10.76 -26.82 -8.07
N ARG A 415 -10.28 -25.63 -8.42
CA ARG A 415 -9.31 -24.91 -7.60
C ARG A 415 -9.86 -24.49 -6.24
N LEU A 416 -11.11 -24.03 -6.16
CA LEU A 416 -11.76 -23.75 -4.87
C LEU A 416 -11.96 -25.00 -4.01
N ALA A 417 -12.10 -26.18 -4.62
CA ALA A 417 -12.12 -27.45 -3.92
C ALA A 417 -10.72 -27.79 -3.38
N ALA A 418 -9.67 -27.60 -4.18
CA ALA A 418 -8.27 -27.77 -3.74
C ALA A 418 -7.90 -26.82 -2.59
N ILE A 419 -8.31 -25.55 -2.66
CA ILE A 419 -8.12 -24.57 -1.56
C ILE A 419 -8.84 -25.02 -0.29
N ARG A 420 -10.08 -25.54 -0.41
CA ARG A 420 -10.83 -26.06 0.74
C ARG A 420 -10.15 -27.27 1.35
N GLU A 421 -9.62 -28.15 0.51
CA GLU A 421 -8.90 -29.33 0.95
C GLU A 421 -7.61 -28.95 1.69
N ALA A 422 -6.82 -28.02 1.13
CA ALA A 422 -5.61 -27.47 1.75
C ALA A 422 -5.89 -26.81 3.10
N GLN A 423 -6.99 -26.05 3.22
CA GLN A 423 -7.38 -25.43 4.47
C GLN A 423 -7.65 -26.46 5.59
N ALA A 424 -8.25 -27.60 5.25
CA ALA A 424 -8.57 -28.66 6.22
C ALA A 424 -7.50 -29.77 6.27
N GLY A 425 -6.47 -29.67 5.43
CA GLY A 425 -5.47 -30.69 5.19
C GLY A 425 -4.36 -30.71 6.22
N ASN A 426 -3.66 -31.84 6.29
CA ASN A 426 -2.51 -32.08 7.18
C ASN A 426 -1.16 -31.98 6.46
N VAL A 427 -1.12 -31.53 5.20
CA VAL A 427 0.12 -31.35 4.43
C VAL A 427 0.32 -29.88 4.10
N THR A 428 1.57 -29.42 4.20
CA THR A 428 2.01 -28.13 3.68
C THR A 428 3.21 -28.33 2.79
N VAL A 429 2.96 -28.22 1.48
CA VAL A 429 4.03 -28.22 0.49
C VAL A 429 4.50 -26.79 0.32
N TYR A 430 5.78 -26.52 0.58
CA TYR A 430 6.35 -25.18 0.55
C TYR A 430 7.31 -24.99 -0.62
N SER A 431 7.38 -23.76 -1.11
CA SER A 431 8.36 -23.31 -2.09
C SER A 431 9.55 -22.66 -1.38
N GLY A 432 10.75 -22.80 -1.96
CA GLY A 432 11.96 -22.19 -1.43
C GLY A 432 12.53 -22.87 -0.17
N TYR A 433 13.17 -22.10 0.70
CA TYR A 433 13.95 -22.62 1.84
C TYR A 433 13.12 -22.85 3.11
N THR A 434 12.12 -22.00 3.37
CA THR A 434 11.39 -21.99 4.66
C THR A 434 10.14 -22.87 4.60
N PRO A 435 10.00 -23.91 5.45
CA PRO A 435 8.85 -24.82 5.41
C PRO A 435 7.54 -24.21 5.93
N PHE A 436 7.64 -23.17 6.77
CA PHE A 436 6.52 -22.62 7.53
C PHE A 436 5.73 -21.53 6.81
N VAL A 437 5.56 -21.64 5.48
CA VAL A 437 4.75 -20.69 4.71
C VAL A 437 3.31 -20.66 5.24
N GLY A 438 2.80 -19.46 5.52
CA GLY A 438 1.50 -19.24 6.12
C GLY A 438 1.49 -19.08 7.63
N TYR A 439 2.65 -19.17 8.30
CA TYR A 439 2.78 -19.01 9.75
C TYR A 439 3.62 -17.79 10.17
N SER A 440 4.03 -16.93 9.23
CA SER A 440 5.00 -15.83 9.41
C SER A 440 6.43 -16.28 9.70
N GLU A 441 7.36 -15.33 9.76
CA GLU A 441 8.76 -15.57 10.10
C GLU A 441 8.90 -16.15 11.52
N THR A 442 9.94 -16.97 11.72
CA THR A 442 10.22 -17.61 13.00
C THR A 442 10.55 -16.56 14.07
N SER A 443 9.77 -16.55 15.14
CA SER A 443 9.97 -15.68 16.31
C SER A 443 11.12 -16.17 17.18
N SER A 444 11.15 -17.48 17.46
CA SER A 444 12.25 -18.13 18.19
C SER A 444 12.35 -19.60 17.78
N LYS A 445 13.54 -20.17 17.87
CA LYS A 445 13.79 -21.59 17.60
C LYS A 445 14.84 -22.14 18.54
N TRP A 446 14.68 -23.39 18.94
CA TRP A 446 15.69 -24.11 19.72
C TRP A 446 15.62 -25.61 19.40
N ALA A 447 16.72 -26.29 19.63
CA ALA A 447 16.82 -27.74 19.48
C ALA A 447 17.44 -28.34 20.74
N LEU A 448 16.98 -29.54 21.07
CA LEU A 448 17.37 -30.31 22.23
C LEU A 448 17.79 -31.69 21.76
N THR A 449 18.90 -32.20 22.27
CA THR A 449 19.41 -33.54 21.96
C THR A 449 19.75 -34.24 23.27
N VAL A 450 19.03 -35.32 23.56
CA VAL A 450 19.13 -36.04 24.84
C VAL A 450 19.44 -37.51 24.60
N PRO A 451 20.54 -38.06 25.15
CA PRO A 451 20.81 -39.48 25.08
C PRO A 451 19.79 -40.27 25.93
N LEU A 452 19.24 -41.34 25.38
CA LEU A 452 18.28 -42.21 26.06
C LEU A 452 19.03 -43.28 26.87
N LEU A 453 19.44 -42.87 28.07
CA LEU A 453 20.11 -43.72 29.06
C LEU A 453 19.06 -44.33 30.03
N PRO A 454 19.23 -45.59 30.46
CA PRO A 454 18.45 -46.14 31.56
C PRO A 454 18.60 -45.27 32.81
N ALA A 455 17.52 -45.09 33.56
CA ALA A 455 17.60 -44.40 34.85
C ALA A 455 18.41 -45.24 35.87
N ASP A 456 19.34 -44.60 36.57
CA ASP A 456 20.04 -45.23 37.69
C ASP A 456 19.05 -45.52 38.83
N ASP A 457 19.09 -46.73 39.41
CA ASP A 457 18.45 -47.03 40.70
C ASP A 457 19.51 -47.00 41.81
N PRO A 458 19.69 -45.85 42.48
CA PRO A 458 20.75 -45.70 43.48
C PRO A 458 20.56 -46.55 44.75
N ALA A 459 19.47 -47.32 44.89
CA ALA A 459 19.24 -48.10 46.12
C ALA A 459 18.47 -49.42 45.98
N GLY A 460 18.12 -49.89 44.76
CA GLY A 460 17.29 -51.10 44.60
C GLY A 460 15.90 -50.97 45.25
N MET A 461 15.46 -49.73 45.53
CA MET A 461 14.23 -49.43 46.26
C MET A 461 13.03 -49.24 45.33
N ARG A 462 13.25 -49.10 44.02
CA ARG A 462 12.17 -49.05 43.04
C ARG A 462 12.17 -50.38 42.30
N ALA A 463 11.08 -51.14 42.42
CA ALA A 463 10.81 -52.30 41.58
C ALA A 463 10.54 -51.84 40.13
N ARG A 464 11.56 -51.29 39.47
CA ARG A 464 11.54 -50.94 38.05
C ARG A 464 12.36 -51.98 37.29
N PRO A 465 11.91 -52.42 36.11
CA PRO A 465 12.67 -53.36 35.29
C PRO A 465 14.07 -52.80 34.98
N ALA A 466 15.07 -53.68 34.96
CA ALA A 466 16.49 -53.32 34.77
C ALA A 466 16.79 -52.73 33.38
N GLU A 467 15.87 -52.89 32.42
CA GLU A 467 15.94 -52.28 31.10
C GLU A 467 14.72 -51.37 30.88
N PRO A 468 14.92 -50.15 30.33
CA PRO A 468 13.82 -49.23 30.05
C PRO A 468 12.91 -49.79 28.97
N GLN A 469 11.62 -49.45 29.05
CA GLN A 469 10.64 -49.88 28.06
C GLN A 469 10.93 -49.17 26.71
N PRO A 470 11.11 -49.92 25.60
CA PRO A 470 11.26 -49.30 24.29
C PRO A 470 9.96 -48.60 23.91
N PHE A 471 10.08 -47.45 23.25
CA PHE A 471 8.95 -46.67 22.77
C PHE A 471 9.17 -46.21 21.34
N THR A 472 8.08 -45.89 20.64
CA THR A 472 8.12 -45.28 19.31
C THR A 472 7.94 -43.77 19.39
N VAL A 473 8.47 -43.03 18.41
CA VAL A 473 8.25 -41.57 18.32
C VAL A 473 6.76 -41.25 18.22
N ALA A 474 5.97 -42.12 17.58
CA ALA A 474 4.52 -41.97 17.50
C ALA A 474 3.83 -42.03 18.88
N GLU A 475 4.26 -42.93 19.77
CA GLU A 475 3.77 -43.01 21.15
C GLU A 475 4.09 -41.74 21.95
N LEU A 476 5.32 -41.22 21.84
CA LEU A 476 5.73 -39.97 22.50
C LEU A 476 4.88 -38.79 22.01
N ILE A 477 4.72 -38.62 20.70
CA ILE A 477 3.89 -37.55 20.12
C ILE A 477 2.43 -37.72 20.58
N GLY A 478 1.91 -38.95 20.59
CA GLY A 478 0.57 -39.27 21.10
C GLY A 478 0.38 -38.83 22.55
N HIS A 479 1.36 -39.12 23.42
CA HIS A 479 1.34 -38.71 24.82
C HIS A 479 1.40 -37.18 24.97
N VAL A 480 2.31 -36.50 24.29
CA VAL A 480 2.43 -35.02 24.31
C VAL A 480 1.13 -34.37 23.83
N ARG A 481 0.54 -34.87 22.73
CA ARG A 481 -0.74 -34.39 22.20
C ARG A 481 -1.87 -34.55 23.22
N ALA A 482 -1.98 -35.72 23.85
CA ALA A 482 -3.00 -35.98 24.87
C ALA A 482 -2.82 -35.05 26.08
N ARG A 483 -1.57 -34.84 26.53
CA ARG A 483 -1.27 -33.97 27.67
C ARG A 483 -1.61 -32.51 27.41
N LEU A 484 -1.26 -31.99 26.23
CA LEU A 484 -1.58 -30.63 25.82
C LEU A 484 -3.10 -30.42 25.70
N ARG A 485 -3.84 -31.38 25.15
CA ARG A 485 -5.32 -31.34 25.12
C ARG A 485 -5.92 -31.31 26.53
N ALA A 486 -5.44 -32.16 27.43
CA ALA A 486 -5.91 -32.20 28.81
C ALA A 486 -5.62 -30.92 29.61
N VAL A 487 -4.56 -30.17 29.27
CA VAL A 487 -4.30 -28.85 29.86
C VAL A 487 -5.30 -27.81 29.32
N ALA A 488 -5.61 -27.86 28.03
CA ALA A 488 -6.61 -26.96 27.44
C ALA A 488 -8.02 -27.17 27.99
N GLU A 489 -8.43 -28.43 28.19
CA GLU A 489 -9.76 -28.78 28.71
C GLU A 489 -9.95 -28.36 30.17
N ARG A 490 -8.94 -28.57 31.03
CA ARG A 490 -9.00 -28.21 32.46
C ARG A 490 -9.14 -26.70 32.69
N GLY A 491 -8.54 -25.89 31.82
CA GLY A 491 -8.74 -24.45 31.89
C GLY A 491 -10.17 -24.02 31.54
N GLY A 492 -10.92 -24.80 30.73
CA GLY A 492 -12.26 -24.45 30.29
C GLY A 492 -13.38 -24.71 31.31
N THR A 493 -13.15 -25.56 32.31
CA THR A 493 -14.17 -26.02 33.25
C THR A 493 -14.29 -25.21 34.54
N ASP A 494 -13.29 -24.39 34.89
CA ASP A 494 -13.30 -23.60 36.11
C ASP A 494 -14.00 -22.25 35.90
N GLY A 495 -15.34 -22.28 36.00
CA GLY A 495 -16.21 -21.10 36.06
C GLY A 495 -16.04 -20.20 37.30
N THR A 496 -14.97 -20.38 38.08
CA THR A 496 -14.58 -19.51 39.19
C THR A 496 -13.23 -18.91 38.88
N ALA A 497 -13.24 -17.70 38.29
CA ALA A 497 -12.07 -16.88 38.07
C ALA A 497 -11.40 -16.51 39.40
N GLN A 498 -10.56 -17.39 39.93
CA GLN A 498 -9.43 -17.02 40.78
C GLN A 498 -8.29 -16.64 39.82
N ALA A 499 -7.79 -15.42 39.96
CA ALA A 499 -6.93 -14.70 39.00
C ALA A 499 -5.50 -15.27 38.79
N GLY A 500 -5.34 -16.57 38.51
CA GLY A 500 -4.01 -17.19 38.34
C GLY A 500 -3.91 -18.40 37.41
N ASP A 501 -4.99 -19.16 37.17
CA ASP A 501 -4.98 -20.32 36.26
C ASP A 501 -5.72 -19.96 34.96
N GLU A 502 -4.97 -19.64 33.91
CA GLU A 502 -5.50 -19.15 32.63
C GLU A 502 -5.59 -20.27 31.58
N ALA A 503 -6.81 -20.48 31.09
CA ALA A 503 -7.16 -21.51 30.13
C ALA A 503 -6.58 -21.27 28.73
N LEU A 504 -6.02 -22.32 28.12
CA LEU A 504 -5.75 -22.42 26.67
C LEU A 504 -7.06 -22.64 25.88
N GLY A 505 -8.08 -21.79 26.10
CA GLY A 505 -9.48 -22.00 25.72
C GLY A 505 -9.80 -22.08 24.22
N SER A 506 -8.79 -22.13 23.34
CA SER A 506 -8.96 -22.40 21.90
C SER A 506 -7.72 -23.07 21.28
N LEU A 507 -7.04 -23.94 22.03
CA LEU A 507 -5.90 -24.69 21.53
C LEU A 507 -6.30 -25.60 20.35
N VAL A 508 -5.69 -25.38 19.19
CA VAL A 508 -5.83 -26.25 18.02
C VAL A 508 -4.54 -27.04 17.86
N ILE A 509 -4.63 -28.37 18.03
CA ILE A 509 -3.50 -29.27 17.85
C ILE A 509 -3.74 -30.14 16.63
N GLU A 510 -2.83 -30.10 15.68
CA GLU A 510 -2.89 -30.85 14.43
C GLU A 510 -1.56 -31.52 14.11
N ASP A 511 -1.65 -32.68 13.45
CA ASP A 511 -0.49 -33.30 12.82
C ASP A 511 -0.27 -32.66 11.46
N ARG A 512 0.93 -32.13 11.22
CA ARG A 512 1.25 -31.46 9.96
C ARG A 512 2.53 -31.99 9.36
N VAL A 513 2.48 -32.36 8.09
CA VAL A 513 3.62 -32.81 7.30
C VAL A 513 4.08 -31.67 6.41
N PHE A 514 5.34 -31.28 6.54
CA PHE A 514 5.98 -30.30 5.68
C PHE A 514 6.82 -31.01 4.63
N ALA A 515 6.62 -30.66 3.36
CA ALA A 515 7.33 -31.25 2.23
C ALA A 515 7.81 -30.16 1.26
N SER A 516 9.03 -30.30 0.72
CA SER A 516 9.55 -29.34 -0.27
C SER A 516 8.92 -29.58 -1.65
N GLY A 517 8.34 -28.53 -2.24
CA GLY A 517 7.67 -28.59 -3.54
C GLY A 517 8.53 -29.07 -4.69
N THR A 518 9.84 -28.83 -4.63
CA THR A 518 10.83 -29.30 -5.61
C THR A 518 11.18 -30.79 -5.51
N THR A 519 10.79 -31.46 -4.42
CA THR A 519 11.21 -32.83 -4.12
C THR A 519 10.09 -33.85 -4.20
N ILE A 520 8.84 -33.39 -4.35
CA ILE A 520 7.65 -34.25 -4.34
C ILE A 520 7.22 -34.74 -5.73
N GLY A 521 7.90 -34.30 -6.81
CA GLY A 521 7.51 -34.61 -8.19
C GLY A 521 7.41 -36.11 -8.52
N ASP A 522 8.27 -36.93 -7.90
CA ASP A 522 8.30 -38.39 -8.10
C ASP A 522 7.55 -39.18 -7.00
N ASP A 523 6.98 -38.49 -6.00
CA ASP A 523 6.34 -39.14 -4.85
C ASP A 523 4.83 -39.25 -5.06
N GLU A 524 4.37 -40.47 -5.35
CA GLU A 524 2.95 -40.81 -5.59
C GLU A 524 2.01 -40.44 -4.43
N ARG A 525 2.54 -40.25 -3.22
CA ARG A 525 1.76 -39.79 -2.06
C ARG A 525 1.27 -38.36 -2.22
N PHE A 526 2.04 -37.53 -2.94
CA PHE A 526 1.76 -36.11 -3.11
C PHE A 526 1.22 -35.78 -4.50
N ILE A 527 1.56 -36.55 -5.54
CA ILE A 527 1.08 -36.30 -6.90
C ILE A 527 -0.24 -37.03 -7.17
N ARG A 528 -1.22 -36.31 -7.74
CA ARG A 528 -2.55 -36.87 -8.04
C ARG A 528 -2.80 -36.89 -9.54
N ALA A 529 -3.33 -38.00 -10.05
CA ALA A 529 -3.73 -38.10 -11.46
C ALA A 529 -4.93 -37.20 -11.83
N THR A 530 -5.73 -36.77 -10.85
CA THR A 530 -6.99 -36.03 -11.07
C THR A 530 -6.90 -34.53 -10.78
N SER A 531 -5.77 -34.02 -10.29
CA SER A 531 -5.59 -32.62 -9.88
C SER A 531 -4.17 -32.15 -10.18
N LEU A 532 -4.03 -30.91 -10.66
CA LEU A 532 -2.72 -30.27 -10.87
C LEU A 532 -2.01 -29.92 -9.56
N ALA A 533 -2.78 -29.55 -8.53
CA ALA A 533 -2.24 -29.24 -7.22
C ALA A 533 -1.83 -30.52 -6.48
N PRO A 534 -0.73 -30.49 -5.70
CA PRO A 534 -0.32 -31.63 -4.89
C PRO A 534 -1.33 -31.94 -3.78
N ALA A 535 -1.26 -33.16 -3.25
CA ALA A 535 -2.13 -33.64 -2.19
C ALA A 535 -1.99 -32.80 -0.92
N ALA A 536 -3.10 -32.20 -0.50
CA ALA A 536 -3.20 -31.45 0.75
C ALA A 536 -3.44 -32.34 1.97
N ARG A 537 -3.76 -33.62 1.76
CA ARG A 537 -4.09 -34.58 2.80
C ARG A 537 -3.43 -35.93 2.57
N LEU A 538 -2.81 -36.45 3.62
CA LEU A 538 -2.32 -37.82 3.74
C LEU A 538 -3.14 -38.61 4.76
N SER A 539 -3.20 -39.92 4.57
CA SER A 539 -3.83 -40.85 5.50
C SER A 539 -3.07 -40.92 6.84
N PRO A 540 -3.73 -41.30 7.94
CA PRO A 540 -3.06 -41.48 9.23
C PRO A 540 -1.86 -42.43 9.17
N ASP A 541 -1.98 -43.54 8.43
CA ASP A 541 -0.93 -44.54 8.26
C ASP A 541 0.30 -44.00 7.51
N GLU A 542 0.09 -43.10 6.54
CA GLU A 542 1.19 -42.41 5.86
C GLU A 542 1.90 -41.42 6.76
N VAL A 543 1.14 -40.67 7.56
CA VAL A 543 1.71 -39.73 8.54
C VAL A 543 2.51 -40.48 9.59
N GLU A 544 2.00 -41.59 10.12
CA GLU A 544 2.72 -42.41 11.10
C GLU A 544 4.01 -42.99 10.51
N ARG A 545 4.00 -43.48 9.26
CA ARG A 545 5.22 -43.90 8.57
C ARG A 545 6.27 -42.79 8.48
N ILE A 546 5.84 -41.55 8.21
CA ILE A 546 6.72 -40.36 8.18
C ILE A 546 7.25 -40.02 9.58
N MET A 547 6.43 -40.18 10.63
CA MET A 547 6.86 -39.98 12.02
C MET A 547 7.94 -40.97 12.44
N LEU A 548 7.80 -42.24 12.05
CA LEU A 548 8.76 -43.30 12.36
C LEU A 548 10.07 -43.17 11.56
N HIS A 549 9.98 -42.73 10.30
CA HIS A 549 11.13 -42.63 9.39
C HIS A 549 11.11 -41.28 8.65
N PRO A 550 11.49 -40.16 9.33
CA PRO A 550 11.51 -38.86 8.69
C PRO A 550 12.59 -38.82 7.61
N THR A 551 12.24 -38.39 6.40
CA THR A 551 13.22 -38.14 5.33
C THR A 551 13.74 -36.70 5.44
N GLY A 552 14.88 -36.41 4.82
CA GLY A 552 15.43 -35.05 4.83
C GLY A 552 14.47 -34.00 4.24
N THR A 553 13.61 -34.42 3.30
CA THR A 553 12.71 -33.57 2.51
C THR A 553 11.27 -33.52 3.02
N VAL A 554 10.83 -34.52 3.80
CA VAL A 554 9.47 -34.63 4.33
C VAL A 554 9.52 -34.88 5.82
N ARG A 555 8.95 -33.96 6.61
CA ARG A 555 8.99 -34.03 8.08
C ARG A 555 7.62 -33.79 8.70
N HIS A 556 7.25 -34.67 9.63
CA HIS A 556 6.12 -34.46 10.52
C HIS A 556 6.48 -33.46 11.63
N HIS A 557 5.56 -32.55 11.91
CA HIS A 557 5.55 -31.69 13.08
C HIS A 557 4.18 -31.79 13.76
N LEU A 558 4.18 -31.84 15.08
CA LEU A 558 3.00 -31.57 15.88
C LEU A 558 2.83 -30.05 15.96
N ALA A 559 1.82 -29.52 15.26
CA ALA A 559 1.55 -28.10 15.19
C ALA A 559 0.50 -27.71 16.23
N VAL A 560 0.82 -26.70 17.03
CA VAL A 560 -0.02 -26.21 18.11
C VAL A 560 -0.31 -24.74 17.86
N HIS A 561 -1.56 -24.42 17.53
CA HIS A 561 -2.02 -23.06 17.26
C HIS A 561 -2.91 -22.57 18.40
N VAL A 562 -2.70 -21.33 18.84
CA VAL A 562 -3.51 -20.70 19.88
C VAL A 562 -4.10 -19.39 19.36
N PRO A 563 -5.20 -19.42 18.59
CA PRO A 563 -5.86 -18.21 18.13
C PRO A 563 -6.29 -17.35 19.32
N MET A 564 -5.82 -16.10 19.33
CA MET A 564 -6.10 -15.13 20.38
C MET A 564 -6.48 -13.80 19.74
N TRP A 565 -7.10 -12.91 20.52
CA TRP A 565 -7.64 -11.66 19.97
C TRP A 565 -8.54 -11.92 18.75
N GLY A 566 -9.48 -12.88 18.84
CA GLY A 566 -10.38 -13.25 17.74
C GLY A 566 -9.69 -13.74 16.46
N GLY A 567 -8.49 -14.33 16.60
CA GLY A 567 -7.66 -14.83 15.50
C GLY A 567 -6.69 -13.79 14.93
N ASP A 568 -6.75 -12.53 15.40
CA ASP A 568 -5.90 -11.44 14.93
C ASP A 568 -4.42 -11.72 15.26
N VAL A 569 -4.16 -12.42 16.36
CA VAL A 569 -2.83 -12.95 16.68
C VAL A 569 -2.91 -14.46 16.86
N VAL A 570 -2.02 -15.22 16.22
CA VAL A 570 -2.00 -16.68 16.33
C VAL A 570 -0.56 -17.17 16.55
N PRO A 571 -0.13 -17.33 17.82
CA PRO A 571 1.06 -18.07 18.16
C PRO A 571 0.91 -19.52 17.72
N SER A 572 1.95 -20.03 17.08
CA SER A 572 2.05 -21.36 16.51
C SER A 572 3.37 -21.98 16.96
N VAL A 573 3.30 -23.13 17.62
CA VAL A 573 4.47 -23.90 18.07
C VAL A 573 4.53 -25.19 17.27
N PHE A 574 5.64 -25.41 16.57
CA PHE A 574 5.88 -26.63 15.81
C PHE A 574 6.90 -27.49 16.53
N LEU A 575 6.49 -28.72 16.86
CA LEU A 575 7.33 -29.68 17.57
C LEU A 575 7.67 -30.83 16.64
N HIS A 576 8.95 -31.03 16.37
CA HIS A 576 9.45 -32.17 15.63
C HIS A 576 10.27 -33.07 16.55
N PHE A 577 9.93 -34.36 16.53
CA PHE A 577 10.60 -35.39 17.31
C PHE A 577 11.22 -36.41 16.36
N SER A 578 12.45 -36.84 16.66
CA SER A 578 13.07 -37.96 15.99
C SER A 578 14.00 -38.71 16.94
N THR A 579 14.17 -40.01 16.71
CA THR A 579 15.10 -40.83 17.47
C THR A 579 16.17 -41.39 16.52
N THR A 580 17.43 -41.20 16.86
CA THR A 580 18.56 -41.73 16.07
C THR A 580 19.67 -42.15 17.02
N GLY A 581 20.18 -43.37 16.87
CA GLY A 581 21.29 -43.87 17.69
C GLY A 581 21.05 -43.78 19.20
N ARG A 582 19.86 -44.20 19.68
CA ARG A 582 19.42 -44.08 21.09
C ARG A 582 19.46 -42.64 21.64
N THR A 583 19.32 -41.64 20.78
CA THR A 583 19.25 -40.24 21.15
C THR A 583 17.92 -39.66 20.70
N LEU A 584 17.23 -38.94 21.57
CA LEU A 584 16.02 -38.19 21.26
C LEU A 584 16.41 -36.78 20.80
N HIS A 585 16.03 -36.45 19.57
CA HIS A 585 16.13 -35.10 19.04
C HIS A 585 14.75 -34.45 19.08
N LEU A 586 14.71 -33.24 19.63
CA LEU A 586 13.53 -32.39 19.67
C LEU A 586 13.89 -31.05 19.04
N HIS A 587 13.11 -30.63 18.06
CA HIS A 587 13.19 -29.31 17.45
C HIS A 587 11.89 -28.56 17.71
N CYS A 588 12.00 -27.33 18.16
CA CYS A 588 10.86 -26.44 18.42
C CYS A 588 11.05 -25.14 17.64
N ASP A 589 10.08 -24.85 16.76
CA ASP A 589 10.02 -23.63 15.98
C ASP A 589 8.75 -22.85 16.36
N ASN A 590 8.95 -21.64 16.89
CA ASN A 590 7.86 -20.77 17.32
C ASN A 590 7.62 -19.69 16.28
N HIS A 591 6.38 -19.56 15.86
CA HIS A 591 5.91 -18.65 14.84
C HIS A 591 4.74 -17.84 15.40
N VAL A 592 4.66 -16.54 15.10
CA VAL A 592 3.58 -15.70 15.61
C VAL A 592 2.99 -14.89 14.47
N LEU A 593 1.85 -15.36 13.94
CA LEU A 593 1.07 -14.58 12.99
C LEU A 593 0.54 -13.33 13.70
N GLY A 594 1.10 -12.18 13.35
CA GLY A 594 0.70 -10.89 13.89
C GLY A 594 -0.66 -10.38 13.38
N PRO A 595 -1.09 -9.20 13.88
CA PRO A 595 -2.37 -8.62 13.52
C PRO A 595 -2.50 -8.37 12.02
N VAL A 596 -3.74 -8.48 11.53
CA VAL A 596 -4.10 -8.05 10.18
C VAL A 596 -3.90 -6.54 10.06
N ALA A 597 -3.53 -6.03 8.89
CA ALA A 597 -3.30 -4.61 8.67
C ALA A 597 -4.43 -3.70 9.22
N ALA A 598 -4.05 -2.60 9.88
CA ALA A 598 -4.97 -1.69 10.59
C ALA A 598 -6.09 -1.11 9.70
N ASN A 599 -5.83 -0.99 8.39
CA ASN A 599 -6.80 -0.53 7.39
C ASN A 599 -7.92 -1.54 7.13
N TYR A 600 -7.71 -2.84 7.35
CA TYR A 600 -8.72 -3.88 7.12
C TYR A 600 -9.74 -3.99 8.27
N HIS A 601 -9.35 -3.51 9.45
CA HIS A 601 -10.23 -3.32 10.61
C HIS A 601 -11.24 -2.16 10.44
N VAL A 602 -11.33 -1.56 9.24
CA VAL A 602 -12.25 -0.44 8.95
C VAL A 602 -13.69 -0.79 9.27
N VAL A 603 -14.11 -2.05 9.05
CA VAL A 603 -15.48 -2.51 9.27
C VAL A 603 -15.97 -2.33 10.71
N ASP A 604 -15.08 -2.40 11.69
CA ASP A 604 -15.44 -2.20 13.10
C ASP A 604 -15.57 -0.72 13.47
N ARG A 605 -15.00 0.15 12.64
CA ARG A 605 -15.15 1.60 12.75
C ARG A 605 -16.44 2.09 12.08
N LEU A 606 -16.98 1.32 11.13
CA LEU A 606 -18.20 1.67 10.39
C LEU A 606 -19.46 1.34 11.21
N ARG A 607 -19.80 2.22 12.17
CA ARG A 607 -21.03 2.08 12.97
C ARG A 607 -22.23 2.80 12.33
N GLY A 608 -23.38 2.14 12.37
CA GLY A 608 -24.68 2.72 12.01
C GLY A 608 -24.82 3.15 10.55
N ALA A 609 -25.93 3.84 10.26
CA ALA A 609 -26.17 4.44 8.97
C ALA A 609 -25.12 5.51 8.65
N LEU A 610 -24.80 5.66 7.35
CA LEU A 610 -23.84 6.66 6.89
C LEU A 610 -24.32 8.07 7.25
N SER A 611 -23.58 8.75 8.13
CA SER A 611 -23.90 10.12 8.53
C SER A 611 -23.74 11.10 7.36
N PRO A 612 -24.44 12.24 7.35
CA PRO A 612 -24.27 13.28 6.34
C PRO A 612 -22.82 13.78 6.22
N GLU A 613 -22.12 13.88 7.35
CA GLU A 613 -20.70 14.24 7.41
C GLU A 613 -19.81 13.16 6.79
N GLY A 614 -20.06 11.88 7.13
CA GLY A 614 -19.33 10.75 6.56
C GLY A 614 -19.55 10.62 5.06
N ARG A 615 -20.78 10.86 4.58
CA ARG A 615 -21.10 10.92 3.15
C ARG A 615 -20.30 12.02 2.45
N ARG A 616 -20.19 13.22 3.06
CA ARG A 616 -19.39 14.32 2.48
C ARG A 616 -17.92 13.95 2.42
N GLU A 617 -17.37 13.34 3.47
CA GLU A 617 -15.98 12.90 3.50
C GLU A 617 -15.70 11.86 2.42
N LEU A 618 -16.56 10.85 2.30
CA LEU A 618 -16.45 9.81 1.27
C LEU A 618 -16.50 10.43 -0.14
N LEU A 619 -17.37 11.41 -0.39
CA LEU A 619 -17.45 12.11 -1.67
C LEU A 619 -16.18 12.92 -1.98
N VAL A 620 -15.57 13.57 -0.99
CA VAL A 620 -14.31 14.30 -1.17
C VAL A 620 -13.16 13.33 -1.47
N THR A 621 -13.11 12.20 -0.75
CA THR A 621 -12.12 11.15 -0.98
C THR A 621 -12.30 10.52 -2.37
N ALA A 622 -13.53 10.19 -2.77
CA ALA A 622 -13.88 9.69 -4.10
C ALA A 622 -13.42 10.66 -5.20
N LEU A 623 -13.66 11.96 -5.03
CA LEU A 623 -13.26 12.99 -5.98
C LEU A 623 -11.73 13.07 -6.15
N SER A 624 -10.98 12.88 -5.06
CA SER A 624 -9.51 12.86 -5.10
C SER A 624 -8.94 11.62 -5.80
N ARG A 625 -9.63 10.46 -5.70
CA ARG A 625 -9.24 9.19 -6.32
C ARG A 625 -9.67 9.08 -7.79
N THR A 626 -10.70 9.82 -8.20
CA THR A 626 -11.31 9.76 -9.54
C THR A 626 -10.28 9.92 -10.66
N GLY A 627 -9.34 10.86 -10.51
CA GLY A 627 -8.32 11.10 -11.55
C GLY A 627 -7.39 9.91 -11.79
N GLY A 628 -6.99 9.19 -10.73
CA GLY A 628 -6.19 7.98 -10.90
C GLY A 628 -7.00 6.85 -11.54
N ALA A 629 -8.23 6.64 -11.04
CA ALA A 629 -9.13 5.60 -11.55
C ALA A 629 -9.50 5.80 -13.02
N PHE A 630 -9.79 7.03 -13.45
CA PHE A 630 -10.23 7.33 -14.82
C PHE A 630 -9.20 6.96 -15.90
N PHE A 631 -7.94 7.34 -15.70
CA PHE A 631 -6.87 7.05 -16.67
C PHE A 631 -6.34 5.62 -16.58
N ALA A 632 -6.42 4.99 -15.40
CA ALA A 632 -6.07 3.58 -15.23
C ALA A 632 -7.15 2.61 -15.72
N ALA A 633 -8.41 3.07 -15.82
CA ALA A 633 -9.58 2.27 -16.19
C ALA A 633 -9.41 1.44 -17.48
N PRO A 634 -8.96 1.97 -18.64
CA PRO A 634 -8.81 1.15 -19.85
C PRO A 634 -7.81 0.01 -19.65
N PHE A 635 -6.69 0.25 -18.96
CA PHE A 635 -5.69 -0.79 -18.68
C PHE A 635 -6.20 -1.85 -17.72
N ARG A 636 -6.93 -1.43 -16.66
CA ARG A 636 -7.54 -2.34 -15.68
C ARG A 636 -8.65 -3.19 -16.30
N ALA A 637 -9.54 -2.56 -17.08
CA ALA A 637 -10.58 -3.26 -17.83
C ALA A 637 -9.99 -4.24 -18.84
N LEU A 638 -8.94 -3.84 -19.57
CA LEU A 638 -8.25 -4.72 -20.51
C LEU A 638 -7.52 -5.88 -19.81
N ARG A 639 -6.86 -5.64 -18.66
CA ARG A 639 -6.22 -6.68 -17.84
C ARG A 639 -7.22 -7.73 -17.37
N HIS A 640 -8.42 -7.29 -16.95
CA HIS A 640 -9.50 -8.19 -16.54
C HIS A 640 -10.12 -8.91 -17.74
N ALA A 641 -10.41 -8.23 -18.85
CA ALA A 641 -10.94 -8.86 -20.06
C ALA A 641 -9.99 -9.92 -20.65
N ARG A 642 -8.66 -9.69 -20.54
CA ARG A 642 -7.62 -10.64 -20.96
C ARG A 642 -7.24 -11.64 -19.86
N PHE A 643 -7.92 -11.65 -18.71
CA PHE A 643 -7.58 -12.54 -17.61
C PHE A 643 -7.60 -14.01 -18.04
N GLU A 644 -8.67 -14.46 -18.71
CA GLU A 644 -8.77 -15.86 -19.19
C GLU A 644 -7.66 -16.20 -20.18
N THR A 645 -7.43 -15.36 -21.19
CA THR A 645 -6.38 -15.64 -22.19
C THR A 645 -4.99 -15.68 -21.56
N ARG A 646 -4.71 -14.78 -20.60
CA ARG A 646 -3.45 -14.80 -19.84
C ARG A 646 -3.33 -16.03 -18.97
N HIS A 647 -4.42 -16.41 -18.30
CA HIS A 647 -4.52 -17.60 -17.46
C HIS A 647 -4.24 -18.86 -18.27
N SER A 648 -4.96 -19.08 -19.38
CA SER A 648 -4.77 -20.24 -20.25
C SER A 648 -3.36 -20.29 -20.83
N LYS A 649 -2.78 -19.14 -21.23
CA LYS A 649 -1.40 -19.11 -21.72
C LYS A 649 -0.40 -19.46 -20.63
N ARG A 650 -0.53 -18.84 -19.45
CA ARG A 650 0.32 -19.15 -18.28
C ARG A 650 0.22 -20.63 -17.95
N MET A 651 -0.98 -21.19 -17.90
CA MET A 651 -1.17 -22.60 -17.55
C MET A 651 -0.57 -23.54 -18.61
N ALA A 652 -0.63 -23.20 -19.90
CA ALA A 652 0.05 -23.98 -20.94
C ALA A 652 1.58 -23.93 -20.78
N ASP A 653 2.13 -22.77 -20.41
CA ASP A 653 3.56 -22.62 -20.12
C ASP A 653 3.96 -23.40 -18.85
N GLU A 654 3.13 -23.39 -17.80
CA GLU A 654 3.36 -24.17 -16.57
C GLU A 654 3.28 -25.68 -16.81
N LEU A 655 2.29 -26.17 -17.55
CA LEU A 655 2.20 -27.59 -17.93
C LEU A 655 3.44 -28.05 -18.71
N LYS A 656 3.92 -27.21 -19.63
CA LYS A 656 5.17 -27.49 -20.35
C LYS A 656 6.38 -27.50 -19.42
N ALA A 657 6.43 -26.60 -18.43
CA ALA A 657 7.49 -26.59 -17.44
C ALA A 657 7.46 -27.86 -16.56
N MET A 658 6.27 -28.31 -16.14
CA MET A 658 6.08 -29.56 -15.40
C MET A 658 6.56 -30.79 -16.18
N GLU A 659 6.35 -30.82 -17.49
CA GLU A 659 6.84 -31.91 -18.36
C GLU A 659 8.36 -31.87 -18.61
N GLN A 660 8.96 -30.69 -18.61
CA GLN A 660 10.36 -30.48 -19.02
C GLN A 660 11.35 -30.41 -17.85
N ASP A 661 10.88 -29.99 -16.67
CA ASP A 661 11.71 -29.81 -15.47
C ASP A 661 11.35 -30.87 -14.41
N PRO A 662 12.22 -31.87 -14.19
CA PRO A 662 12.04 -32.86 -13.13
C PRO A 662 11.97 -32.25 -11.72
N VAL A 663 12.51 -31.04 -11.52
CA VAL A 663 12.59 -30.36 -10.22
C VAL A 663 11.55 -29.23 -10.14
N TYR A 664 10.46 -29.34 -10.91
CA TYR A 664 9.37 -28.36 -10.90
C TYR A 664 8.83 -28.13 -9.48
N ASP A 665 8.71 -26.86 -9.09
CA ASP A 665 8.32 -26.49 -7.74
C ASP A 665 6.79 -26.38 -7.59
N TYR A 666 6.20 -27.42 -6.99
CA TYR A 666 4.78 -27.48 -6.62
C TYR A 666 4.45 -26.74 -5.32
N GLY A 667 5.43 -26.10 -4.69
CA GLY A 667 5.30 -25.51 -3.37
C GLY A 667 4.41 -24.28 -3.31
N ALA A 668 3.75 -24.07 -2.17
CA ALA A 668 3.01 -22.85 -1.93
C ALA A 668 3.97 -21.67 -1.83
N ARG A 669 3.74 -20.65 -2.66
CA ARG A 669 4.59 -19.45 -2.76
C ARG A 669 4.09 -18.30 -1.90
N VAL A 670 2.78 -18.22 -1.67
CA VAL A 670 2.14 -17.12 -0.95
C VAL A 670 1.04 -17.61 -0.02
N SER A 671 0.91 -16.95 1.13
CA SER A 671 -0.20 -17.14 2.06
C SER A 671 -1.11 -15.91 2.11
N ILE A 672 -2.42 -16.14 2.06
CA ILE A 672 -3.43 -15.08 2.17
C ILE A 672 -3.29 -14.34 3.51
N ARG A 673 -3.01 -15.07 4.60
CA ARG A 673 -2.87 -14.47 5.93
C ARG A 673 -1.60 -13.62 6.05
N GLU A 674 -0.51 -14.05 5.44
CA GLU A 674 0.78 -13.32 5.45
C GLU A 674 0.73 -12.05 4.59
N MET A 675 0.07 -12.11 3.42
CA MET A 675 -0.15 -10.93 2.57
C MET A 675 -0.91 -9.79 3.27
N ALA A 676 -1.64 -10.12 4.33
CA ALA A 676 -2.47 -9.18 5.08
C ALA A 676 -1.86 -8.79 6.44
N LEU A 677 -0.64 -9.19 6.76
CA LEU A 677 0.01 -8.85 8.02
C LEU A 677 0.27 -7.34 8.12
N SER A 678 0.01 -6.81 9.32
CA SER A 678 0.45 -5.47 9.69
C SER A 678 1.96 -5.49 9.95
N PRO A 679 2.73 -4.47 9.51
CA PRO A 679 4.13 -4.34 9.87
C PRO A 679 4.35 -4.07 11.36
N GLU A 680 3.32 -3.59 12.06
CA GLU A 680 3.36 -3.25 13.48
C GLU A 680 2.19 -3.87 14.24
N TYR A 681 2.42 -4.27 15.49
CA TYR A 681 1.35 -4.67 16.40
C TYR A 681 0.47 -3.47 16.76
N HIS A 682 -0.85 -3.67 16.84
CA HIS A 682 -1.79 -2.59 17.13
C HIS A 682 -1.88 -2.26 18.63
N ASN A 683 -1.57 -3.25 19.47
CA ASN A 683 -1.58 -3.13 20.92
C ASN A 683 -0.36 -3.86 21.50
N TYR A 684 0.34 -3.24 22.43
CA TYR A 684 1.49 -3.85 23.12
C TYR A 684 1.14 -5.20 23.77
N PHE A 685 -0.07 -5.32 24.33
CA PHE A 685 -0.50 -6.58 24.97
C PHE A 685 -0.60 -7.75 23.98
N GLN A 686 -0.78 -7.49 22.68
CA GLN A 686 -0.73 -8.57 21.68
C GLN A 686 0.63 -9.29 21.66
N VAL A 687 1.73 -8.55 21.86
CA VAL A 687 3.09 -9.11 21.89
C VAL A 687 3.32 -9.87 23.19
N VAL A 688 2.93 -9.26 24.33
CA VAL A 688 3.10 -9.86 25.66
C VAL A 688 2.31 -11.15 25.78
N ASP A 689 1.04 -11.12 25.38
CA ASP A 689 0.16 -12.27 25.48
C ASP A 689 0.65 -13.41 24.55
N ALA A 690 1.11 -13.09 23.34
CA ALA A 690 1.66 -14.08 22.42
C ALA A 690 2.90 -14.78 23.01
N GLY A 691 3.84 -14.00 23.57
CA GLY A 691 5.03 -14.54 24.22
C GLY A 691 4.70 -15.40 25.45
N ARG A 692 3.71 -14.97 26.25
CA ARG A 692 3.22 -15.73 27.42
C ARG A 692 2.66 -17.09 27.00
N ILE A 693 1.80 -17.12 25.98
CA ILE A 693 1.17 -18.35 25.49
C ILE A 693 2.20 -19.31 24.89
N THR A 694 3.13 -18.82 24.06
CA THR A 694 4.22 -19.66 23.54
C THR A 694 5.03 -20.29 24.67
N SER A 695 5.41 -19.50 25.68
CA SER A 695 6.15 -20.00 26.85
C SER A 695 5.36 -21.03 27.66
N LEU A 696 4.04 -20.89 27.73
CA LEU A 696 3.16 -21.83 28.43
C LEU A 696 3.10 -23.18 27.69
N VAL A 697 2.91 -23.15 26.37
CA VAL A 697 2.92 -24.37 25.53
C VAL A 697 4.25 -25.10 25.65
N GLU A 698 5.38 -24.40 25.56
CA GLU A 698 6.71 -24.99 25.73
C GLU A 698 6.89 -25.68 27.08
N ARG A 699 6.49 -25.02 28.18
CA ARG A 699 6.58 -25.59 29.54
C ARG A 699 5.75 -26.87 29.67
N HIS A 700 4.53 -26.89 29.13
CA HIS A 700 3.70 -28.09 29.16
C HIS A 700 4.24 -29.20 28.27
N THR A 701 4.80 -28.87 27.11
CA THR A 701 5.50 -29.83 26.25
C THR A 701 6.67 -30.47 26.96
N PHE A 702 7.56 -29.68 27.59
CA PHE A 702 8.69 -30.22 28.34
C PHE A 702 8.24 -31.11 29.50
N ALA A 703 7.20 -30.69 30.24
CA ALA A 703 6.64 -31.48 31.32
C ALA A 703 6.09 -32.83 30.82
N ALA A 704 5.38 -32.83 29.69
CA ALA A 704 4.84 -34.04 29.07
C ALA A 704 5.93 -35.01 28.61
N ILE A 705 7.01 -34.50 28.00
CA ILE A 705 8.13 -35.34 27.57
C ILE A 705 8.84 -35.95 28.77
N ARG A 706 9.08 -35.17 29.83
CA ARG A 706 9.69 -35.66 31.07
C ARG A 706 8.84 -36.75 31.72
N GLU A 707 7.53 -36.51 31.87
CA GLU A 707 6.57 -37.46 32.42
C GLU A 707 6.61 -38.79 31.64
N PHE A 708 6.59 -38.72 30.32
CA PHE A 708 6.71 -39.88 29.44
C PHE A 708 8.04 -40.64 29.62
N LEU A 709 9.18 -39.94 29.60
CA LEU A 709 10.50 -40.59 29.75
C LEU A 709 10.68 -41.23 31.13
N ASP A 710 10.22 -40.56 32.20
CA ASP A 710 10.27 -41.06 33.58
C ASP A 710 9.41 -42.34 33.75
N GLU A 711 8.24 -42.40 33.09
CA GLU A 711 7.33 -43.55 33.09
C GLU A 711 7.93 -44.77 32.37
N HIS A 712 8.69 -44.54 31.29
CA HIS A 712 9.36 -45.60 30.52
C HIS A 712 10.73 -46.00 31.09
N GLY A 713 11.19 -45.35 32.17
CA GLY A 713 12.40 -45.73 32.90
C GLY A 713 13.71 -45.13 32.36
N TYR A 714 13.65 -44.01 31.62
CA TYR A 714 14.84 -43.29 31.16
C TYR A 714 15.32 -42.23 32.16
N ASP A 715 16.61 -41.91 32.17
CA ASP A 715 17.16 -40.81 32.97
C ASP A 715 16.78 -39.44 32.36
N THR A 716 16.19 -38.57 33.18
CA THR A 716 15.77 -37.21 32.79
C THR A 716 16.67 -36.11 33.34
N THR A 717 17.81 -36.45 33.95
CA THR A 717 18.74 -35.49 34.56
C THR A 717 19.33 -34.51 33.54
N ASP A 718 19.85 -35.02 32.43
CA ASP A 718 20.36 -34.19 31.33
C ASP A 718 19.26 -33.35 30.68
N PHE A 719 18.09 -33.95 30.45
CA PHE A 719 16.91 -33.27 29.91
C PHE A 719 16.51 -32.07 30.77
N ARG A 720 16.45 -32.22 32.10
CA ARG A 720 16.09 -31.15 33.04
C ARG A 720 17.10 -30.01 33.03
N THR A 721 18.39 -30.32 32.94
CA THR A 721 19.47 -29.33 32.89
C THR A 721 19.40 -28.49 31.61
N GLN A 722 19.19 -29.14 30.46
CA GLN A 722 19.02 -28.44 29.19
C GLN A 722 17.69 -27.66 29.13
N GLN A 723 16.59 -28.21 29.66
CA GLN A 723 15.30 -27.50 29.79
C GLN A 723 15.46 -26.19 30.58
N GLN A 724 16.15 -26.21 31.71
CA GLN A 724 16.38 -25.01 32.52
C GLN A 724 17.20 -23.96 31.75
N THR A 725 18.19 -24.40 30.96
CA THR A 725 19.00 -23.52 30.11
C THR A 725 18.15 -22.84 29.03
N ILE A 726 17.32 -23.60 28.32
CA ILE A 726 16.46 -23.10 27.24
C ILE A 726 15.42 -22.10 27.79
N LEU A 727 14.73 -22.46 28.88
CA LEU A 727 13.74 -21.59 29.50
C LEU A 727 14.36 -20.28 30.04
N ASN A 728 15.60 -20.34 30.56
CA ASN A 728 16.32 -19.16 31.02
C ASN A 728 16.79 -18.27 29.86
N GLN A 729 17.25 -18.86 28.76
CA GLN A 729 17.68 -18.11 27.57
C GLN A 729 16.49 -17.43 26.86
N GLY A 730 15.34 -18.11 26.77
CA GLY A 730 14.10 -17.54 26.22
C GLY A 730 13.61 -16.30 26.98
N LEU A 731 13.84 -16.26 28.30
CA LEU A 731 13.53 -15.11 29.15
C LEU A 731 14.42 -13.88 28.87
N ILE A 732 15.62 -14.06 28.33
CA ILE A 732 16.56 -12.96 28.06
C ILE A 732 16.32 -12.34 26.67
N GLN A 733 15.87 -13.12 25.68
CA GLN A 733 15.52 -12.59 24.35
C GLN A 733 14.27 -11.69 24.35
N GLN A 734 13.34 -11.88 25.29
CA GLN A 734 12.08 -11.11 25.37
C GLN A 734 12.27 -9.69 25.96
N GLY A 735 13.42 -9.38 26.56
CA GLY A 735 13.71 -8.12 27.25
C GLY A 735 14.36 -7.01 26.41
N GLY A 736 14.40 -7.12 25.08
CA GLY A 736 14.94 -6.07 24.20
C GLY A 736 16.44 -5.76 24.41
N THR A 737 17.16 -6.58 25.16
CA THR A 737 18.60 -6.48 25.34
C THR A 737 19.23 -7.69 24.66
N SER A 738 19.76 -7.45 23.46
CA SER A 738 20.65 -8.37 22.77
C SER A 738 21.79 -8.74 23.72
N ILE A 739 21.92 -10.03 24.05
CA ILE A 739 23.09 -10.52 24.79
C ILE A 739 24.28 -10.46 23.86
N ILE A 740 25.13 -9.48 24.07
CA ILE A 740 26.56 -9.66 23.87
C ILE A 740 27.03 -10.52 25.04
N GLY A 741 27.58 -11.71 24.77
CA GLY A 741 28.18 -12.56 25.80
C GLY A 741 29.27 -11.83 26.57
N ASN A 742 29.40 -12.18 27.86
CA ASN A 742 30.48 -11.84 28.80
C ASN A 742 31.27 -10.55 28.48
N GLN A 743 30.66 -9.38 28.66
CA GLN A 743 31.40 -8.12 28.63
C GLN A 743 31.71 -7.63 30.04
N ALA A 744 33.00 -7.57 30.34
CA ALA A 744 33.55 -6.82 31.44
C ALA A 744 34.09 -5.49 30.86
N ILE A 745 33.44 -4.35 31.17
CA ILE A 745 33.81 -3.04 30.60
C ILE A 745 34.50 -2.19 31.67
N GLY A 746 35.79 -1.93 31.46
CA GLY A 746 36.66 -1.15 32.34
C GLY A 746 38.08 -1.72 32.36
N ALA A 747 39.09 -0.88 32.53
CA ALA A 747 40.47 -1.37 32.68
C ALA A 747 40.57 -2.23 33.95
N GLY A 748 40.76 -3.54 33.78
CA GLY A 748 40.86 -4.52 34.88
C GLY A 748 39.60 -5.33 35.18
N ALA A 749 38.55 -5.24 34.36
CA ALA A 749 37.34 -6.02 34.59
C ALA A 749 37.50 -7.48 34.08
N THR A 750 37.28 -8.47 34.96
CA THR A 750 37.33 -9.90 34.63
C THR A 750 35.96 -10.55 34.88
N ALA A 751 35.46 -11.30 33.89
CA ALA A 751 34.25 -12.12 34.03
C ALA A 751 34.65 -13.59 34.21
N THR A 752 34.40 -14.17 35.39
CA THR A 752 34.64 -15.58 35.69
C THR A 752 33.35 -16.38 35.64
N GLN A 753 33.34 -17.46 34.85
CA GLN A 753 32.25 -18.44 34.82
C GLN A 753 32.62 -19.61 35.74
N ASN A 754 31.83 -19.84 36.78
CA ASN A 754 31.87 -21.09 37.52
C ASN A 754 31.07 -22.13 36.72
N ILE A 755 31.75 -22.88 35.86
CA ILE A 755 31.23 -24.16 35.36
C ILE A 755 31.42 -25.15 36.52
N PRO A 756 30.36 -25.76 37.07
CA PRO A 756 30.52 -26.83 38.05
C PRO A 756 31.34 -27.96 37.43
N GLN A 757 32.56 -28.15 37.91
CA GLN A 757 33.45 -29.20 37.46
C GLN A 757 32.89 -30.53 37.96
N GLN A 758 32.37 -31.35 37.04
CA GLN A 758 31.94 -32.72 37.31
C GLN A 758 33.19 -33.52 37.74
N SER A 759 33.21 -34.02 38.98
CA SER A 759 34.29 -34.88 39.48
C SER A 759 34.25 -36.24 38.76
N GLY A 760 35.03 -36.37 37.70
CA GLY A 760 35.30 -37.64 37.03
C GLY A 760 36.26 -38.51 37.84
N ALA A 761 35.98 -39.82 37.84
CA ALA A 761 36.70 -40.86 38.56
C ALA A 761 38.21 -40.87 38.30
N SER A 762 38.97 -41.08 39.38
CA SER A 762 40.41 -41.27 39.45
C SER A 762 40.90 -42.40 38.53
N ALA A 763 41.75 -42.06 37.56
CA ALA A 763 42.62 -43.02 36.87
C ALA A 763 44.00 -43.05 37.56
N PRO A 764 44.62 -44.23 37.72
CA PRO A 764 45.83 -44.39 38.50
C PRO A 764 47.07 -43.86 37.78
N SER A 765 47.98 -43.32 38.58
CA SER A 765 49.31 -42.85 38.24
C SER A 765 50.17 -43.91 37.53
N ALA A 766 50.75 -43.53 36.39
CA ALA A 766 51.92 -44.17 35.81
C ALA A 766 53.10 -43.20 35.95
N ALA A 767 54.07 -43.60 36.76
CA ALA A 767 55.35 -42.93 36.96
C ALA A 767 56.29 -43.16 35.77
N GLY A 768 57.14 -42.16 35.51
CA GLY A 768 58.52 -42.39 35.06
C GLY A 768 58.94 -41.74 33.74
N GLY A 769 59.93 -40.84 33.82
CA GLY A 769 61.01 -40.77 32.82
C GLY A 769 61.25 -39.44 32.10
N SER A 770 62.11 -38.62 32.71
CA SER A 770 63.10 -37.68 32.12
C SER A 770 63.30 -37.67 30.59
N ASP A 771 63.37 -36.48 29.98
CA ASP A 771 64.66 -35.77 29.76
C ASP A 771 64.49 -34.39 29.09
N LYS A 772 65.33 -33.45 29.58
CA LYS A 772 65.62 -32.07 29.15
C LYS A 772 64.72 -30.91 29.58
#